data_AF-A0A1V5DYP3-F1
#
_entry.id   AF-A0A1V5DYP3-F1
#
_cell.length_a   1.000
_cell.length_b   1.000
_cell.length_c   1.000
_cell.angle_alpha   90.00
_cell.angle_beta   90.00
_cell.angle_gamma   90.00
#
_symmetry.space_group_name_H-M   'P 1'
#
loop_
_entity.id
_entity.type
_entity.pdbx_description
1 polymer ?
#
loop_
_entity_poly.entity_id
_entity_poly.type
_entity_poly.pdbx_seq_one_letter_code
_entity_poly.pdbx_strand_id
1 'polypeptide(L)'
;MGKTFSITDQPCWGIFTMQIGLADTYENPSVAAGWTSELFGSATFGRYDGSYADLGYWHADLTSGTWSDGKLTGTLDGDFITHKKIGTLEGSLLGTYDGTTSGIWQATAAGSYAKTQDVSFSSEIQGDSHNMVAGKSGSFSGSYTYNYWYNDQAGDGNYGNSMYYYWDGTSQTHKRRITRFDVSGPPAAKVYHKDVWVQDTKNTEDTSDDTYTFATTVYDTVADYNAAMANLAYDPDPNAEVSYITPTGQFQFHTSNFTGILAGVENLWTNIGSGSPTPIYLMGDIDIEDNTPKLFTAKVVSFNPLVTTDPYSNSTSPIGGAYFAYLGGAFGTKTVNYDTLDGLISGLYLAPNGSAGVLYGTVAGDNSMNLGYWNASGDMSGFKILDSTKTVTAAAFASSLTQTSDSYSWTDPYLSADSHLGDTSATTLAYVASKSAYLGYSNYDKIHDDANNELDVYWSGGVFGVYSFVAGGTYDKDVPLADKNSFSYEVNNNAYYIATDWSTTSNNIRSGSQLEVKVSHEEGITSILGADIKGLFDPVKATWQMVGNGKFIETAAFVNLVNSLTTDAEKNAFMAAMKIPCINVGSVNFTGGAGSGPNGSLSGVYMNNVGFYAYSTGQAPKIFASNSVGGNFTGVPVNTTVNWSGVSGTNMSNVSASLTTTAWNGSTWGATVTGSGNIVPSGTGTSTNIVFKGGAAGTVSGGTSGSFAGTAAGVVR
;
A
#
# COMPACT_ATOMS: atom_id res chain seq x y z
N MET A 1 -5.05 23.47 -24.90
CA MET A 1 -4.73 24.56 -23.93
C MET A 1 -5.97 25.39 -23.64
N GLY A 2 -6.26 25.74 -22.38
CA GLY A 2 -7.46 26.51 -22.03
C GLY A 2 -7.23 27.57 -20.94
N LYS A 3 -8.25 28.40 -20.70
CA LYS A 3 -8.27 29.45 -19.68
C LYS A 3 -9.66 29.54 -19.05
N THR A 4 -9.67 29.87 -17.78
CA THR A 4 -10.87 30.18 -17.01
C THR A 4 -10.83 31.64 -16.54
N PHE A 5 -12.01 32.24 -16.36
CA PHE A 5 -12.16 33.60 -15.86
C PHE A 5 -13.28 33.65 -14.82
N SER A 6 -13.08 34.38 -13.73
CA SER A 6 -14.08 34.70 -12.72
C SER A 6 -13.98 36.17 -12.33
N ILE A 7 -15.06 36.71 -11.78
CA ILE A 7 -15.06 38.05 -11.18
C ILE A 7 -14.36 37.96 -9.82
N THR A 8 -13.54 38.95 -9.49
CA THR A 8 -12.94 39.09 -8.16
C THR A 8 -14.03 39.02 -7.08
N ASP A 9 -13.80 38.25 -6.02
CA ASP A 9 -14.75 37.97 -4.94
C ASP A 9 -15.98 37.12 -5.31
N GLN A 10 -16.05 36.60 -6.54
CA GLN A 10 -17.06 35.61 -6.96
C GLN A 10 -16.42 34.33 -7.52
N PRO A 11 -15.61 33.60 -6.72
CA PRO A 11 -14.88 32.42 -7.20
C PRO A 11 -15.77 31.19 -7.44
N CYS A 12 -17.08 31.28 -7.20
CA CYS A 12 -18.01 30.15 -7.29
C CYS A 12 -18.57 29.94 -8.70
N TRP A 13 -18.35 30.86 -9.64
CA TRP A 13 -18.79 30.70 -11.02
C TRP A 13 -17.90 31.50 -11.97
N GLY A 14 -17.95 31.17 -13.26
CA GLY A 14 -17.20 31.91 -14.26
C GLY A 14 -17.38 31.38 -15.66
N ILE A 15 -16.49 31.79 -16.55
CA ILE A 15 -16.45 31.34 -17.95
C ILE A 15 -15.13 30.64 -18.25
N PHE A 16 -15.13 29.79 -19.27
CA PHE A 16 -13.92 29.14 -19.77
C PHE A 16 -13.84 29.19 -21.29
N THR A 17 -12.63 29.04 -21.80
CA THR A 17 -12.35 28.78 -23.21
C THR A 17 -11.18 27.82 -23.36
N MET A 18 -11.22 26.94 -24.36
CA MET A 18 -10.23 25.90 -24.61
C MET A 18 -9.96 25.80 -26.10
N GLN A 19 -8.70 25.56 -26.46
CA GLN A 19 -8.24 25.22 -27.80
C GLN A 19 -7.76 23.76 -27.84
N ILE A 20 -8.19 23.05 -28.87
CA ILE A 20 -7.95 21.63 -29.18
C ILE A 20 -7.40 21.59 -30.62
N GLY A 21 -6.42 20.74 -30.97
CA GLY A 21 -5.93 20.66 -32.36
C GLY A 21 -4.43 20.77 -32.57
N LEU A 22 -3.57 20.42 -31.59
CA LEU A 22 -2.11 20.53 -31.79
C LEU A 22 -1.58 19.23 -32.41
N ALA A 23 -1.57 19.19 -33.76
CA ALA A 23 -1.22 18.02 -34.58
C ALA A 23 -2.20 16.83 -34.46
N ASP A 24 -3.46 17.10 -34.14
CA ASP A 24 -4.49 16.08 -33.99
C ASP A 24 -4.97 15.57 -35.35
N THR A 25 -4.93 14.24 -35.54
CA THR A 25 -5.48 13.56 -36.72
C THR A 25 -6.81 12.89 -36.39
N TYR A 26 -7.60 12.57 -37.41
CA TYR A 26 -8.82 11.78 -37.25
C TYR A 26 -8.94 10.71 -38.35
N GLU A 27 -9.75 9.69 -38.05
CA GLU A 27 -10.29 8.74 -39.02
C GLU A 27 -11.81 8.66 -38.88
N ASN A 28 -12.53 8.84 -39.98
CA ASN A 28 -13.99 8.70 -40.10
C ASN A 28 -14.34 7.90 -41.37
N PRO A 29 -13.98 6.61 -41.44
CA PRO A 29 -14.10 5.80 -42.65
C PRO A 29 -15.56 5.59 -43.10
N SER A 30 -16.52 5.68 -42.17
CA SER A 30 -17.95 5.54 -42.45
C SER A 30 -18.64 6.86 -42.81
N VAL A 31 -17.91 7.98 -42.82
CA VAL A 31 -18.44 9.33 -43.06
C VAL A 31 -19.63 9.61 -42.12
N ALA A 32 -19.46 9.28 -40.84
CA ALA A 32 -20.46 9.53 -39.81
C ALA A 32 -20.75 11.03 -39.69
N ALA A 33 -22.04 11.39 -39.69
CA ALA A 33 -22.50 12.77 -39.55
C ALA A 33 -22.64 13.22 -38.08
N GLY A 34 -22.61 12.27 -37.15
CA GLY A 34 -22.64 12.50 -35.72
C GLY A 34 -21.36 12.03 -35.06
N TRP A 35 -20.96 12.69 -33.99
CA TRP A 35 -19.79 12.30 -33.20
C TRP A 35 -19.98 12.64 -31.73
N THR A 36 -19.20 11.94 -30.91
CA THR A 36 -19.07 12.13 -29.47
C THR A 36 -17.60 12.17 -29.10
N SER A 37 -17.27 12.77 -27.97
CA SER A 37 -15.90 12.85 -27.46
C SER A 37 -15.94 13.02 -25.96
N GLU A 38 -14.86 12.60 -25.31
CA GLU A 38 -14.62 12.80 -23.89
C GLU A 38 -13.37 13.66 -23.75
N LEU A 39 -13.40 14.60 -22.81
CA LEU A 39 -12.33 15.55 -22.56
C LEU A 39 -12.00 15.55 -21.07
N PHE A 40 -10.71 15.61 -20.78
CA PHE A 40 -10.20 15.67 -19.41
C PHE A 40 -9.06 16.68 -19.33
N GLY A 41 -8.90 17.31 -18.18
CA GLY A 41 -7.72 18.12 -17.90
C GLY A 41 -7.77 18.78 -16.53
N SER A 42 -6.86 19.74 -16.35
CA SER A 42 -6.80 20.57 -15.15
C SER A 42 -7.03 22.04 -15.49
N ALA A 43 -7.56 22.78 -14.52
CA ALA A 43 -7.83 24.22 -14.64
C ALA A 43 -7.86 24.90 -13.27
N THR A 44 -7.84 26.24 -13.26
CA THR A 44 -8.12 27.05 -12.07
C THR A 44 -9.60 27.43 -12.05
N PHE A 45 -10.34 27.12 -11.00
CA PHE A 45 -11.74 27.53 -10.87
C PHE A 45 -11.87 28.68 -9.89
N GLY A 46 -11.45 29.87 -10.32
CA GLY A 46 -11.50 31.09 -9.50
C GLY A 46 -10.35 31.25 -8.52
N ARG A 47 -10.37 32.36 -7.77
CA ARG A 47 -9.27 32.77 -6.88
C ARG A 47 -9.81 33.26 -5.55
N TYR A 48 -9.16 32.85 -4.46
CA TYR A 48 -9.48 33.25 -3.09
C TYR A 48 -8.41 34.20 -2.53
N ASP A 49 -8.85 35.17 -1.74
CA ASP A 49 -8.03 36.16 -1.02
C ASP A 49 -6.98 36.86 -1.91
N GLY A 50 -7.24 36.94 -3.21
CA GLY A 50 -6.35 37.54 -4.20
C GLY A 50 -4.99 36.84 -4.35
N SER A 51 -4.76 35.68 -3.74
CA SER A 51 -3.47 34.99 -3.70
C SER A 51 -3.59 33.54 -4.20
N TYR A 52 -4.53 32.76 -3.65
CA TYR A 52 -4.69 31.33 -3.93
C TYR A 52 -5.54 31.07 -5.18
N ALA A 53 -4.93 30.49 -6.20
CA ALA A 53 -5.61 29.97 -7.39
C ALA A 53 -6.16 28.57 -7.08
N ASP A 54 -7.47 28.39 -7.18
CA ASP A 54 -8.15 27.13 -6.84
C ASP A 54 -8.02 26.12 -7.98
N LEU A 55 -6.88 25.45 -8.03
CA LEU A 55 -6.55 24.44 -9.05
C LEU A 55 -7.35 23.16 -8.82
N GLY A 56 -7.68 22.49 -9.92
CA GLY A 56 -8.42 21.24 -9.89
C GLY A 56 -8.50 20.53 -11.22
N TYR A 57 -9.20 19.40 -11.19
CA TYR A 57 -9.44 18.54 -12.35
C TYR A 57 -10.87 18.72 -12.86
N TRP A 58 -11.05 18.49 -14.16
CA TRP A 58 -12.36 18.50 -14.79
C TRP A 58 -12.47 17.41 -15.85
N HIS A 59 -13.67 16.89 -16.00
CA HIS A 59 -14.06 15.93 -17.02
C HIS A 59 -15.31 16.44 -17.73
N ALA A 60 -15.38 16.28 -19.05
CA ALA A 60 -16.53 16.70 -19.83
C ALA A 60 -16.80 15.77 -21.01
N ASP A 61 -18.08 15.49 -21.22
CA ASP A 61 -18.59 14.73 -22.33
C ASP A 61 -19.16 15.65 -23.40
N LEU A 62 -18.91 15.26 -24.65
CA LEU A 62 -19.62 15.71 -25.83
C LEU A 62 -20.59 14.60 -26.22
N THR A 63 -21.80 14.65 -25.65
CA THR A 63 -22.81 13.60 -25.81
C THR A 63 -23.49 13.64 -27.17
N SER A 64 -23.43 14.78 -27.86
CA SER A 64 -23.91 14.92 -29.24
C SER A 64 -23.18 16.03 -29.98
N GLY A 65 -22.74 15.72 -31.20
CA GLY A 65 -22.08 16.66 -32.09
C GLY A 65 -22.41 16.41 -33.54
N THR A 66 -22.28 17.44 -34.37
CA THR A 66 -22.41 17.33 -35.83
C THR A 66 -21.05 17.34 -36.50
N TRP A 67 -20.87 16.47 -37.48
CA TRP A 67 -19.68 16.35 -38.31
C TRP A 67 -20.11 16.44 -39.79
N SER A 68 -20.07 17.63 -40.37
CA SER A 68 -20.41 17.83 -41.79
C SER A 68 -19.76 19.08 -42.36
N ASP A 69 -19.60 19.11 -43.68
CA ASP A 69 -19.23 20.32 -44.43
C ASP A 69 -17.94 21.01 -43.93
N GLY A 70 -16.95 20.22 -43.48
CA GLY A 70 -15.68 20.74 -42.93
C GLY A 70 -15.80 21.34 -41.53
N LYS A 71 -16.94 21.15 -40.86
CA LYS A 71 -17.28 21.69 -39.54
C LYS A 71 -17.60 20.60 -38.53
N LEU A 72 -17.08 20.77 -37.32
CA LEU A 72 -17.42 20.02 -36.13
C LEU A 72 -18.19 20.92 -35.17
N THR A 73 -19.25 20.41 -34.57
CA THR A 73 -19.91 21.06 -33.43
C THR A 73 -20.18 20.06 -32.32
N GLY A 74 -20.39 20.54 -31.10
CA GLY A 74 -21.01 19.74 -30.04
C GLY A 74 -21.28 20.56 -28.78
N THR A 75 -22.01 19.95 -27.85
CA THR A 75 -22.33 20.51 -26.54
C THR A 75 -21.47 19.83 -25.49
N LEU A 76 -20.85 20.60 -24.60
CA LEU A 76 -20.09 20.08 -23.48
C LEU A 76 -20.94 20.09 -22.22
N ASP A 77 -20.90 18.98 -21.49
CA ASP A 77 -21.47 18.81 -20.17
C ASP A 77 -20.46 18.06 -19.30
N GLY A 78 -20.19 18.53 -18.11
CA GLY A 78 -19.08 18.01 -17.31
C GLY A 78 -19.06 18.50 -15.89
N ASP A 79 -18.10 17.96 -15.14
CA ASP A 79 -17.90 18.19 -13.72
C ASP A 79 -16.46 18.60 -13.42
N PHE A 80 -16.26 19.30 -12.31
CA PHE A 80 -14.94 19.65 -11.80
C PHE A 80 -14.85 19.48 -10.28
N ILE A 81 -13.64 19.21 -9.81
CA ILE A 81 -13.28 19.11 -8.39
C ILE A 81 -12.03 19.96 -8.12
N THR A 82 -12.04 20.67 -6.99
CA THR A 82 -10.92 21.49 -6.49
C THR A 82 -10.78 21.30 -4.98
N HIS A 83 -9.78 21.94 -4.38
CA HIS A 83 -9.61 21.93 -2.92
C HIS A 83 -10.68 22.73 -2.15
N LYS A 84 -11.46 23.57 -2.81
CA LYS A 84 -12.48 24.42 -2.17
C LYS A 84 -13.92 24.11 -2.60
N LYS A 85 -14.12 23.45 -3.74
CA LYS A 85 -15.46 23.23 -4.31
C LYS A 85 -15.52 22.09 -5.34
N ILE A 86 -16.73 21.57 -5.49
CA ILE A 86 -17.16 20.70 -6.59
C ILE A 86 -18.19 21.49 -7.41
N GLY A 87 -18.23 21.27 -8.72
CA GLY A 87 -19.19 21.96 -9.58
C GLY A 87 -19.32 21.34 -10.96
N THR A 88 -20.13 21.99 -11.79
CA THR A 88 -20.38 21.59 -13.18
C THR A 88 -19.76 22.59 -14.15
N LEU A 89 -19.52 22.14 -15.38
CA LEU A 89 -19.15 22.97 -16.51
C LEU A 89 -20.02 22.63 -17.73
N GLU A 90 -20.55 23.66 -18.37
CA GLU A 90 -21.43 23.53 -19.53
C GLU A 90 -20.93 24.44 -20.65
N GLY A 91 -20.99 24.00 -21.89
CA GLY A 91 -20.50 24.82 -23.00
C GLY A 91 -20.79 24.27 -24.39
N SER A 92 -20.10 24.84 -25.37
CA SER A 92 -20.19 24.39 -26.76
C SER A 92 -18.80 24.32 -27.38
N LEU A 93 -18.63 23.35 -28.26
CA LEU A 93 -17.43 23.14 -29.07
C LEU A 93 -17.73 23.46 -30.53
N LEU A 94 -16.81 24.17 -31.16
CA LEU A 94 -16.79 24.47 -32.59
C LEU A 94 -15.42 24.11 -33.16
N GLY A 95 -15.40 23.29 -34.20
CA GLY A 95 -14.17 22.86 -34.84
C GLY A 95 -14.25 22.81 -36.36
N THR A 96 -13.09 22.57 -36.96
CA THR A 96 -12.90 22.39 -38.41
C THR A 96 -12.02 21.18 -38.64
N TYR A 97 -12.25 20.49 -39.75
CA TYR A 97 -11.44 19.35 -40.19
C TYR A 97 -11.17 19.44 -41.69
N ASP A 98 -10.10 18.82 -42.15
CA ASP A 98 -9.83 18.61 -43.58
C ASP A 98 -10.03 17.13 -43.98
N GLY A 99 -10.06 16.84 -45.27
CA GLY A 99 -10.27 15.46 -45.74
C GLY A 99 -11.72 14.95 -45.63
N THR A 100 -11.95 13.75 -46.15
CA THR A 100 -13.28 13.12 -46.19
C THR A 100 -13.41 11.95 -45.21
N THR A 101 -12.40 11.09 -45.16
CA THR A 101 -12.37 9.89 -44.31
C THR A 101 -11.23 9.88 -43.30
N SER A 102 -10.24 10.75 -43.47
CA SER A 102 -9.16 10.98 -42.53
C SER A 102 -8.50 12.33 -42.83
N GLY A 103 -7.84 12.90 -41.83
CA GLY A 103 -7.24 14.22 -41.95
C GLY A 103 -6.77 14.77 -40.60
N ILE A 104 -6.58 16.08 -40.56
CA ILE A 104 -6.25 16.88 -39.38
C ILE A 104 -7.51 17.62 -38.95
N TRP A 105 -7.69 17.78 -37.64
CA TRP A 105 -8.78 18.58 -37.09
C TRP A 105 -8.30 19.50 -35.97
N GLN A 106 -9.10 20.52 -35.70
CA GLN A 106 -8.89 21.46 -34.60
C GLN A 106 -10.23 21.99 -34.11
N ALA A 107 -10.31 22.39 -32.86
CA ALA A 107 -11.52 22.93 -32.26
C ALA A 107 -11.26 23.97 -31.17
N THR A 108 -12.29 24.75 -30.88
CA THR A 108 -12.36 25.61 -29.71
C THR A 108 -13.63 25.30 -28.95
N ALA A 109 -13.53 25.22 -27.62
CA ALA A 109 -14.67 25.15 -26.74
C ALA A 109 -14.77 26.41 -25.87
N ALA A 110 -15.98 26.80 -25.51
CA ALA A 110 -16.24 27.86 -24.54
C ALA A 110 -17.55 27.62 -23.80
N GLY A 111 -17.64 28.12 -22.58
CA GLY A 111 -18.79 27.87 -21.70
C GLY A 111 -18.68 28.54 -20.35
N SER A 112 -19.46 28.06 -19.40
CA SER A 112 -19.49 28.49 -18.01
C SER A 112 -19.24 27.34 -17.05
N TYR A 113 -18.74 27.66 -15.86
CA TYR A 113 -18.68 26.73 -14.74
C TYR A 113 -19.39 27.31 -13.52
N ALA A 114 -19.95 26.45 -12.68
CA ALA A 114 -20.63 26.84 -11.45
C ALA A 114 -20.41 25.83 -10.33
N LYS A 115 -20.17 26.32 -9.12
CA LYS A 115 -20.10 25.52 -7.90
C LYS A 115 -21.47 24.88 -7.60
N THR A 116 -21.47 23.58 -7.33
CA THR A 116 -22.61 22.85 -6.79
C THR A 116 -22.46 22.55 -5.30
N GLN A 117 -21.23 22.39 -4.81
CA GLN A 117 -20.97 22.03 -3.42
C GLN A 117 -19.66 22.62 -2.88
N ASP A 118 -19.63 22.95 -1.58
CA ASP A 118 -18.42 23.35 -0.86
C ASP A 118 -17.60 22.14 -0.43
N VAL A 119 -16.28 22.30 -0.46
CA VAL A 119 -15.33 21.30 0.07
C VAL A 119 -14.88 21.72 1.47
N SER A 120 -15.19 20.88 2.44
CA SER A 120 -14.90 21.08 3.86
C SER A 120 -13.45 20.72 4.20
N PHE A 121 -12.91 19.68 3.57
CA PHE A 121 -11.51 19.27 3.68
C PHE A 121 -11.05 18.63 2.39
N SER A 122 -9.75 18.69 2.11
CA SER A 122 -9.20 18.09 0.89
C SER A 122 -7.75 17.65 1.07
N SER A 123 -7.30 16.85 0.10
CA SER A 123 -5.92 16.41 -0.04
C SER A 123 -5.52 16.36 -1.51
N GLU A 124 -4.24 16.56 -1.74
CA GLU A 124 -3.58 16.07 -2.94
C GLU A 124 -3.44 14.56 -2.82
N ILE A 125 -3.68 13.87 -3.93
CA ILE A 125 -3.43 12.44 -4.10
C ILE A 125 -2.09 12.34 -4.81
N GLN A 126 -1.12 11.75 -4.13
CA GLN A 126 0.21 11.51 -4.68
C GLN A 126 0.54 10.04 -4.48
N GLY A 127 0.64 9.32 -5.60
CA GLY A 127 0.79 7.89 -5.58
C GLY A 127 1.33 7.32 -6.87
N ASP A 128 1.32 6.00 -6.88
CA ASP A 128 1.84 5.17 -7.94
C ASP A 128 0.74 4.19 -8.35
N SER A 129 0.51 4.03 -9.64
CA SER A 129 -0.09 2.83 -10.20
C SER A 129 0.96 1.72 -10.24
N HIS A 130 0.53 0.46 -10.14
CA HIS A 130 1.42 -0.70 -10.07
C HIS A 130 1.01 -1.75 -11.08
N ASN A 131 1.99 -2.38 -11.71
CA ASN A 131 1.83 -3.58 -12.51
C ASN A 131 2.93 -4.58 -12.18
N MET A 132 2.55 -5.78 -11.75
CA MET A 132 3.54 -6.81 -11.45
C MET A 132 4.17 -7.35 -12.74
N VAL A 133 5.49 -7.34 -12.79
CA VAL A 133 6.29 -7.81 -13.93
C VAL A 133 7.21 -8.95 -13.52
N ALA A 134 7.26 -9.99 -14.35
CA ALA A 134 8.26 -11.04 -14.24
C ALA A 134 9.57 -10.56 -14.88
N GLY A 135 10.69 -10.97 -14.30
CA GLY A 135 12.01 -10.63 -14.79
C GLY A 135 13.08 -11.59 -14.33
N LYS A 136 14.30 -11.29 -14.76
CA LYS A 136 15.51 -12.06 -14.51
C LYS A 136 16.57 -11.13 -13.94
N SER A 137 17.21 -11.55 -12.86
CA SER A 137 18.37 -10.85 -12.29
C SER A 137 19.54 -11.77 -12.13
N GLY A 138 20.72 -11.16 -11.99
CA GLY A 138 21.94 -11.85 -11.61
C GLY A 138 22.93 -10.86 -11.02
N SER A 139 23.85 -11.40 -10.22
CA SER A 139 24.96 -10.61 -9.68
C SER A 139 26.21 -11.46 -9.55
N PHE A 140 27.35 -10.79 -9.63
CA PHE A 140 28.67 -11.32 -9.34
C PHE A 140 29.40 -10.33 -8.43
N SER A 141 30.06 -10.85 -7.40
CA SER A 141 30.88 -10.06 -6.49
C SER A 141 32.20 -10.80 -6.27
N GLY A 142 33.28 -10.20 -6.74
CA GLY A 142 34.64 -10.72 -6.68
C GLY A 142 35.66 -9.59 -6.72
N SER A 143 36.62 -9.65 -7.65
CA SER A 143 37.56 -8.55 -7.93
C SER A 143 36.87 -7.29 -8.49
N TYR A 144 35.61 -7.42 -8.91
CA TYR A 144 34.69 -6.39 -9.37
C TYR A 144 33.28 -6.72 -8.89
N THR A 145 32.34 -5.80 -9.06
CA THR A 145 30.91 -6.06 -8.79
C THR A 145 30.11 -5.82 -10.05
N TYR A 146 29.31 -6.80 -10.46
CA TYR A 146 28.37 -6.66 -11.56
C TYR A 146 26.99 -7.13 -11.10
N ASN A 147 25.96 -6.34 -11.37
CA ASN A 147 24.58 -6.71 -11.13
C ASN A 147 23.71 -6.25 -12.29
N TYR A 148 22.71 -7.05 -12.64
CA TYR A 148 21.75 -6.72 -13.68
C TYR A 148 20.36 -7.24 -13.34
N TRP A 149 19.37 -6.62 -13.97
CA TRP A 149 17.99 -7.07 -13.99
C TRP A 149 17.34 -6.67 -15.32
N TYR A 150 16.41 -7.48 -15.82
CA TYR A 150 15.54 -7.12 -16.94
C TYR A 150 14.20 -7.85 -16.81
N ASN A 151 13.11 -7.24 -17.25
CA ASN A 151 11.81 -7.94 -17.32
C ASN A 151 11.78 -8.90 -18.52
N ASP A 152 10.96 -9.96 -18.42
CA ASP A 152 10.80 -10.96 -19.48
C ASP A 152 9.39 -10.95 -20.10
N GLN A 153 8.80 -9.76 -20.24
CA GLN A 153 7.50 -9.66 -20.88
C GLN A 153 7.60 -10.08 -22.36
N ALA A 154 6.66 -10.90 -22.79
CA ALA A 154 6.51 -11.18 -24.22
C ALA A 154 5.97 -9.91 -24.90
N GLY A 155 6.85 -9.08 -25.48
CA GLY A 155 6.42 -7.87 -26.21
C GLY A 155 7.41 -6.71 -26.22
N ASP A 156 6.86 -5.51 -26.41
CA ASP A 156 7.53 -4.23 -26.63
C ASP A 156 7.60 -3.32 -25.39
N GLY A 157 7.16 -3.80 -24.23
CA GLY A 157 7.26 -3.13 -22.93
C GLY A 157 8.44 -3.60 -22.07
N ASN A 158 9.46 -4.18 -22.71
CA ASN A 158 10.62 -4.69 -22.00
C ASN A 158 11.59 -3.55 -21.63
N TYR A 159 12.19 -3.64 -20.46
CA TYR A 159 13.19 -2.72 -19.93
C TYR A 159 14.14 -3.48 -19.00
N GLY A 160 15.31 -2.91 -18.78
CA GLY A 160 16.32 -3.56 -17.96
C GLY A 160 17.48 -2.64 -17.66
N ASN A 161 18.25 -2.98 -16.65
CA ASN A 161 19.40 -2.20 -16.25
C ASN A 161 20.53 -3.08 -15.72
N SER A 162 21.75 -2.58 -15.80
CA SER A 162 22.89 -3.18 -15.14
C SER A 162 23.84 -2.14 -14.60
N MET A 163 24.61 -2.54 -13.60
CA MET A 163 25.65 -1.74 -12.99
C MET A 163 26.90 -2.60 -12.80
N TYR A 164 28.04 -2.10 -13.29
CA TYR A 164 29.33 -2.76 -13.29
C TYR A 164 30.40 -1.85 -12.70
N TYR A 165 30.97 -2.23 -11.57
CA TYR A 165 32.07 -1.55 -10.88
C TYR A 165 33.37 -2.32 -11.07
N TYR A 166 34.37 -1.71 -11.69
CA TYR A 166 35.62 -2.39 -12.02
C TYR A 166 36.84 -1.47 -11.98
N TRP A 167 38.03 -2.06 -11.98
CA TRP A 167 39.29 -1.35 -12.14
C TRP A 167 39.72 -1.34 -13.62
N ASP A 168 39.88 -0.16 -14.21
CA ASP A 168 40.44 -0.03 -15.55
C ASP A 168 41.96 0.11 -15.48
N GLY A 169 42.68 -0.97 -15.81
CA GLY A 169 44.14 -0.99 -15.82
C GLY A 169 44.80 -0.01 -16.80
N THR A 170 44.08 0.48 -17.81
CA THR A 170 44.62 1.44 -18.79
C THR A 170 44.64 2.86 -18.24
N SER A 171 43.54 3.27 -17.62
CA SER A 171 43.40 4.60 -16.99
C SER A 171 43.85 4.62 -15.53
N GLN A 172 44.08 3.44 -14.92
CA GLN A 172 44.39 3.25 -13.51
C GLN A 172 43.38 3.94 -12.58
N THR A 173 42.09 3.80 -12.91
CA THR A 173 40.97 4.33 -12.12
C THR A 173 39.91 3.26 -11.91
N HIS A 174 39.15 3.36 -10.82
CA HIS A 174 37.90 2.59 -10.72
C HIS A 174 36.88 3.25 -11.64
N LYS A 175 35.99 2.42 -12.20
CA LYS A 175 34.94 2.87 -13.10
C LYS A 175 33.61 2.24 -12.70
N ARG A 176 32.55 2.99 -12.96
CA ARG A 176 31.17 2.53 -12.88
C ARG A 176 30.54 2.63 -14.26
N ARG A 177 30.14 1.49 -14.83
CA ARG A 177 29.36 1.40 -16.07
C ARG A 177 27.90 1.09 -15.73
N ILE A 178 26.99 1.94 -16.17
CA ILE A 178 25.53 1.76 -16.03
C ILE A 178 24.99 1.51 -17.44
N THR A 179 24.21 0.46 -17.61
CA THR A 179 23.46 0.20 -18.86
C THR A 179 21.98 0.28 -18.55
N ARG A 180 21.18 0.96 -19.37
CA ARG A 180 19.71 1.01 -19.29
C ARG A 180 19.12 0.68 -20.64
N PHE A 181 18.12 -0.18 -20.64
CA PHE A 181 17.25 -0.50 -21.76
C PHE A 181 15.88 0.11 -21.48
N ASP A 182 15.38 0.91 -22.40
CA ASP A 182 14.13 1.63 -22.23
C ASP A 182 13.40 1.84 -23.57
N VAL A 183 12.11 2.17 -23.50
CA VAL A 183 11.21 2.38 -24.63
C VAL A 183 10.54 3.74 -24.47
N SER A 184 10.59 4.56 -25.52
CA SER A 184 10.04 5.92 -25.48
C SER A 184 9.21 6.23 -26.72
N GLY A 185 8.33 7.23 -26.62
CA GLY A 185 7.47 7.65 -27.72
C GLY A 185 6.07 7.04 -27.66
N PRO A 186 5.11 7.61 -28.40
CA PRO A 186 3.71 7.24 -28.30
C PRO A 186 3.50 5.78 -28.74
N PRO A 187 2.39 5.12 -28.34
CA PRO A 187 2.13 3.71 -28.65
C PRO A 187 2.27 3.34 -30.13
N ALA A 188 1.99 4.27 -31.05
CA ALA A 188 2.09 4.08 -32.50
C ALA A 188 3.49 4.33 -33.10
N ALA A 189 4.44 4.88 -32.33
CA ALA A 189 5.78 5.25 -32.79
C ALA A 189 6.84 5.04 -31.69
N LYS A 190 6.83 3.88 -31.04
CA LYS A 190 7.81 3.50 -30.02
C LYS A 190 9.23 3.42 -30.57
N VAL A 191 10.18 3.91 -29.78
CA VAL A 191 11.62 3.90 -30.04
C VAL A 191 12.33 3.14 -28.92
N TYR A 192 13.03 2.08 -29.31
CA TYR A 192 13.76 1.20 -28.39
C TYR A 192 15.21 1.65 -28.28
N HIS A 193 15.69 1.90 -27.06
CA HIS A 193 17.03 2.41 -26.86
C HIS A 193 17.79 1.70 -25.74
N LYS A 194 19.10 1.62 -25.92
CA LYS A 194 20.06 1.21 -24.88
C LYS A 194 21.02 2.36 -24.63
N ASP A 195 20.99 2.85 -23.41
CA ASP A 195 21.87 3.89 -22.93
C ASP A 195 22.97 3.30 -22.06
N VAL A 196 24.19 3.79 -22.24
CA VAL A 196 25.35 3.39 -21.46
C VAL A 196 26.05 4.64 -20.92
N TRP A 197 26.17 4.71 -19.60
CA TRP A 197 26.98 5.69 -18.90
C TRP A 197 28.23 5.03 -18.34
N VAL A 198 29.41 5.64 -18.52
CA VAL A 198 30.62 5.23 -17.80
C VAL A 198 31.17 6.43 -17.04
N GLN A 199 31.32 6.25 -15.73
CA GLN A 199 31.87 7.24 -14.81
C GLN A 199 33.21 6.76 -14.25
N ASP A 200 34.17 7.67 -14.14
CA ASP A 200 35.39 7.44 -13.37
C ASP A 200 35.10 7.63 -11.87
N THR A 201 35.34 6.60 -11.06
CA THR A 201 35.22 6.66 -9.59
C THR A 201 36.62 6.73 -8.98
N LYS A 202 37.02 7.88 -8.43
CA LYS A 202 38.29 7.98 -7.69
C LYS A 202 38.11 7.39 -6.28
N ASN A 203 39.11 6.63 -5.83
CA ASN A 203 39.06 5.81 -4.61
C ASN A 203 39.31 6.60 -3.31
N THR A 204 39.14 7.92 -3.31
CA THR A 204 39.40 8.77 -2.14
C THR A 204 38.32 9.83 -2.02
N GLU A 205 37.72 9.89 -0.83
CA GLU A 205 36.95 11.03 -0.35
C GLU A 205 37.70 12.32 -0.70
N ASP A 206 37.01 13.20 -1.42
CA ASP A 206 37.38 14.56 -1.83
C ASP A 206 37.73 14.77 -3.34
N THR A 207 36.91 15.64 -3.94
CA THR A 207 36.99 16.31 -5.26
C THR A 207 36.49 15.60 -6.55
N SER A 208 35.17 15.72 -6.78
CA SER A 208 34.57 16.36 -7.98
C SER A 208 35.02 15.94 -9.40
N ASP A 209 35.15 14.66 -9.71
CA ASP A 209 35.28 14.19 -11.10
C ASP A 209 33.96 13.53 -11.56
N ASP A 210 33.02 14.36 -12.00
CA ASP A 210 31.74 13.96 -12.62
C ASP A 210 31.91 13.78 -14.15
N THR A 211 33.01 13.17 -14.60
CA THR A 211 33.19 12.88 -16.03
C THR A 211 32.39 11.63 -16.40
N TYR A 212 31.27 11.85 -17.08
CA TYR A 212 30.47 10.79 -17.69
C TYR A 212 30.74 10.72 -19.19
N THR A 213 30.94 9.52 -19.70
CA THR A 213 30.71 9.25 -21.12
C THR A 213 29.31 8.65 -21.29
N PHE A 214 28.59 9.10 -22.31
CA PHE A 214 27.23 8.66 -22.61
C PHE A 214 27.17 8.15 -24.05
N ALA A 215 26.52 7.01 -24.26
CA ALA A 215 26.24 6.47 -25.58
C ALA A 215 24.84 5.85 -25.62
N THR A 216 24.09 6.19 -26.67
CA THR A 216 22.77 5.61 -26.97
C THR A 216 22.87 4.72 -28.21
N THR A 217 22.25 3.54 -28.15
CA THR A 217 21.99 2.68 -29.31
C THR A 217 20.49 2.60 -29.52
N VAL A 218 20.01 2.92 -30.71
CA VAL A 218 18.59 2.76 -31.09
C VAL A 218 18.43 1.45 -31.86
N TYR A 219 17.36 0.71 -31.55
CA TYR A 219 17.03 -0.55 -32.22
C TYR A 219 15.79 -0.36 -33.10
N ASP A 220 15.85 -0.86 -34.33
CA ASP A 220 14.74 -0.76 -35.29
C ASP A 220 13.61 -1.75 -34.97
N THR A 221 13.92 -2.84 -34.25
CA THR A 221 12.94 -3.88 -33.91
C THR A 221 13.00 -4.24 -32.42
N VAL A 222 11.83 -4.58 -31.88
CA VAL A 222 11.70 -5.12 -30.51
C VAL A 222 12.50 -6.40 -30.30
N ALA A 223 12.67 -7.22 -31.35
CA ALA A 223 13.41 -8.48 -31.27
C ALA A 223 14.90 -8.23 -31.03
N ASP A 224 15.51 -7.28 -31.76
CA ASP A 224 16.93 -6.93 -31.61
C ASP A 224 17.19 -6.27 -30.26
N TYR A 225 16.27 -5.41 -29.81
CA TYR A 225 16.28 -4.81 -28.48
C TYR A 225 16.26 -5.87 -27.37
N ASN A 226 15.31 -6.80 -27.43
CA ASN A 226 15.17 -7.89 -26.45
C ASN A 226 16.39 -8.83 -26.45
N ALA A 227 16.94 -9.13 -27.63
CA ALA A 227 18.16 -9.93 -27.75
C ALA A 227 19.38 -9.23 -27.12
N ALA A 228 19.51 -7.91 -27.32
CA ALA A 228 20.57 -7.14 -26.70
C ALA A 228 20.39 -7.04 -25.17
N MET A 229 19.15 -6.93 -24.69
CA MET A 229 18.85 -6.89 -23.25
C MET A 229 19.15 -8.22 -22.57
N ALA A 230 18.87 -9.36 -23.22
CA ALA A 230 19.24 -10.67 -22.69
C ALA A 230 20.76 -10.84 -22.51
N ASN A 231 21.57 -10.07 -23.25
CA ASN A 231 23.03 -10.09 -23.08
C ASN A 231 23.51 -9.48 -21.75
N LEU A 232 22.62 -8.85 -20.96
CA LEU A 232 22.96 -8.44 -19.60
C LEU A 232 23.38 -9.62 -18.71
N ALA A 233 22.96 -10.85 -19.04
CA ALA A 233 23.41 -12.06 -18.33
C ALA A 233 24.89 -12.43 -18.59
N TYR A 234 25.52 -11.84 -19.60
CA TYR A 234 26.95 -12.03 -19.84
C TYR A 234 27.73 -10.95 -19.11
N ASP A 235 28.85 -11.36 -18.53
CA ASP A 235 29.72 -10.44 -17.81
C ASP A 235 30.34 -9.43 -18.79
N PRO A 236 30.27 -8.12 -18.48
CA PRO A 236 30.85 -7.09 -19.34
C PRO A 236 32.39 -7.07 -19.35
N ASP A 237 33.07 -7.79 -18.44
CA ASP A 237 34.53 -7.95 -18.46
C ASP A 237 34.96 -8.99 -19.51
N PRO A 238 35.74 -8.61 -20.53
CA PRO A 238 36.30 -9.57 -21.49
C PRO A 238 37.23 -10.62 -20.84
N ASN A 239 37.71 -10.38 -19.62
CA ASN A 239 38.52 -11.30 -18.82
C ASN A 239 37.77 -11.85 -17.59
N ALA A 240 36.43 -11.76 -17.59
CA ALA A 240 35.58 -12.18 -16.47
C ALA A 240 35.93 -13.59 -15.97
N GLU A 241 35.90 -13.75 -14.65
CA GLU A 241 36.02 -15.07 -14.01
C GLU A 241 34.84 -15.98 -14.38
N VAL A 242 33.66 -15.37 -14.58
CA VAL A 242 32.42 -16.02 -14.98
C VAL A 242 31.88 -15.30 -16.21
N SER A 243 31.91 -15.94 -17.38
CA SER A 243 31.45 -15.31 -18.62
C SER A 243 29.93 -15.21 -18.74
N TYR A 244 29.19 -16.06 -18.02
CA TYR A 244 27.73 -16.09 -18.02
C TYR A 244 27.19 -16.28 -16.61
N ILE A 245 26.41 -15.32 -16.15
CA ILE A 245 25.74 -15.36 -14.86
C ILE A 245 24.37 -15.98 -15.09
N THR A 246 24.13 -17.16 -14.51
CA THR A 246 22.82 -17.83 -14.60
C THR A 246 21.75 -16.92 -13.99
N PRO A 247 20.80 -16.40 -14.79
CA PRO A 247 19.79 -15.50 -14.26
C PRO A 247 18.81 -16.27 -13.36
N THR A 248 18.38 -15.63 -12.28
CA THR A 248 17.33 -16.15 -11.41
C THR A 248 16.03 -15.39 -11.65
N GLY A 249 14.90 -16.09 -11.61
CA GLY A 249 13.57 -15.48 -11.76
C GLY A 249 13.23 -14.57 -10.58
N GLN A 250 12.64 -13.42 -10.88
CA GLN A 250 12.21 -12.44 -9.88
C GLN A 250 10.92 -11.73 -10.34
N PHE A 251 10.12 -11.28 -9.37
CA PHE A 251 9.00 -10.37 -9.61
C PHE A 251 9.27 -8.99 -8.99
N GLN A 252 8.80 -7.95 -9.67
CA GLN A 252 8.81 -6.57 -9.19
C GLN A 252 7.53 -5.85 -9.63
N PHE A 253 7.22 -4.72 -9.00
CA PHE A 253 6.18 -3.82 -9.49
C PHE A 253 6.80 -2.72 -10.34
N HIS A 254 6.32 -2.60 -11.57
CA HIS A 254 6.53 -1.41 -12.37
C HIS A 254 5.53 -0.34 -11.93
N THR A 255 5.99 0.90 -11.79
CA THR A 255 5.20 1.99 -11.24
C THR A 255 5.11 3.17 -12.19
N SER A 256 3.93 3.79 -12.25
CA SER A 256 3.68 5.02 -13.02
C SER A 256 2.84 5.99 -12.20
N ASN A 257 2.93 7.28 -12.48
CA ASN A 257 2.29 8.31 -11.64
C ASN A 257 0.77 8.10 -11.56
N PHE A 258 0.24 8.21 -10.33
CA PHE A 258 -1.18 8.24 -10.02
C PHE A 258 -1.46 9.45 -9.14
N THR A 259 -2.11 10.47 -9.71
CA THR A 259 -2.34 11.73 -9.00
C THR A 259 -3.79 12.18 -9.07
N GLY A 260 -4.19 13.16 -8.26
CA GLY A 260 -5.58 13.61 -8.17
C GLY A 260 -5.87 14.45 -6.94
N ILE A 261 -7.15 14.73 -6.72
CA ILE A 261 -7.66 15.43 -5.54
C ILE A 261 -8.67 14.54 -4.82
N LEU A 262 -8.58 14.50 -3.48
CA LEU A 262 -9.65 14.03 -2.61
C LEU A 262 -10.37 15.24 -2.03
N ALA A 263 -11.70 15.28 -2.14
CA ALA A 263 -12.53 16.32 -1.55
C ALA A 263 -13.63 15.72 -0.67
N GLY A 264 -13.69 16.15 0.59
CA GLY A 264 -14.77 15.84 1.52
C GLY A 264 -15.71 17.02 1.68
N VAL A 265 -17.02 16.76 1.61
CA VAL A 265 -18.05 17.81 1.48
C VAL A 265 -18.82 18.11 2.77
N GLU A 266 -18.58 17.33 3.83
CA GLU A 266 -19.18 17.52 5.16
C GLU A 266 -18.10 17.64 6.26
N ASN A 267 -18.54 17.90 7.50
CA ASN A 267 -17.64 17.96 8.63
C ASN A 267 -17.26 16.54 9.11
N LEU A 268 -16.06 16.10 8.76
CA LEU A 268 -15.51 14.80 9.14
C LEU A 268 -15.57 14.53 10.65
N TRP A 269 -15.29 15.53 11.47
CA TRP A 269 -15.16 15.36 12.93
C TRP A 269 -16.51 15.14 13.60
N THR A 270 -17.53 15.89 13.18
CA THR A 270 -18.90 15.71 13.67
C THR A 270 -19.42 14.33 13.29
N ASN A 271 -19.20 13.91 12.05
CA ASN A 271 -19.65 12.62 11.53
C ASN A 271 -18.97 11.44 12.24
N ILE A 272 -17.67 11.52 12.53
CA ILE A 272 -16.98 10.53 13.38
C ILE A 272 -17.63 10.48 14.77
N GLY A 273 -17.94 11.63 15.37
CA GLY A 273 -18.59 11.70 16.67
C GLY A 273 -20.01 11.12 16.72
N SER A 274 -20.74 11.15 15.61
CA SER A 274 -22.09 10.58 15.48
C SER A 274 -22.12 9.17 14.90
N GLY A 275 -20.97 8.59 14.54
CA GLY A 275 -20.88 7.29 13.86
C GLY A 275 -21.44 7.29 12.45
N SER A 276 -21.46 8.45 11.79
CA SER A 276 -21.94 8.62 10.41
C SER A 276 -20.76 8.67 9.43
N PRO A 277 -20.88 8.07 8.23
CA PRO A 277 -19.88 8.23 7.19
C PRO A 277 -19.88 9.67 6.64
N THR A 278 -18.72 10.10 6.13
CA THR A 278 -18.51 11.39 5.48
C THR A 278 -18.28 11.16 3.98
N PRO A 279 -19.13 11.70 3.10
CA PRO A 279 -18.95 11.54 1.66
C PRO A 279 -17.65 12.19 1.16
N ILE A 280 -16.96 11.49 0.28
CA ILE A 280 -15.76 11.94 -0.41
C ILE A 280 -15.86 11.74 -1.93
N TYR A 281 -15.25 12.65 -2.67
CA TYR A 281 -15.14 12.62 -4.13
C TYR A 281 -13.67 12.71 -4.52
N LEU A 282 -13.32 11.99 -5.59
CA LEU A 282 -11.97 11.88 -6.08
C LEU A 282 -11.95 12.01 -7.60
N MET A 283 -10.94 12.69 -8.11
CA MET A 283 -10.67 12.78 -9.55
C MET A 283 -9.18 13.01 -9.76
N GLY A 284 -8.64 12.46 -10.84
CA GLY A 284 -7.28 12.78 -11.21
C GLY A 284 -6.83 12.10 -12.49
N ASP A 285 -5.52 12.08 -12.66
CA ASP A 285 -4.84 11.56 -13.83
C ASP A 285 -3.96 10.36 -13.52
N ILE A 286 -3.80 9.52 -14.53
CA ILE A 286 -2.90 8.36 -14.55
C ILE A 286 -1.99 8.52 -15.75
N ASP A 287 -0.69 8.28 -15.57
CA ASP A 287 0.22 8.21 -16.70
C ASP A 287 -0.10 6.98 -17.57
N ILE A 288 -0.46 7.23 -18.83
CA ILE A 288 -0.89 6.20 -19.79
C ILE A 288 0.21 5.80 -20.77
N GLU A 289 1.33 6.52 -20.80
CA GLU A 289 2.42 6.24 -21.73
C GLU A 289 3.28 5.04 -21.28
N ASP A 290 3.27 4.77 -19.97
CA ASP A 290 4.16 3.78 -19.34
C ASP A 290 3.57 2.35 -19.29
N ASN A 291 2.29 2.19 -18.91
CA ASN A 291 1.65 0.86 -18.82
C ASN A 291 0.12 0.93 -18.60
N THR A 292 -0.57 -0.20 -18.78
CA THR A 292 -1.93 -0.36 -18.25
C THR A 292 -1.86 -0.61 -16.74
N PRO A 293 -2.33 0.33 -15.88
CA PRO A 293 -2.31 0.21 -14.45
C PRO A 293 -3.18 -0.96 -14.01
N LYS A 294 -2.76 -1.68 -12.96
CA LYS A 294 -3.49 -2.81 -12.39
C LYS A 294 -3.90 -2.54 -10.97
N LEU A 295 -2.97 -2.06 -10.16
CA LEU A 295 -3.23 -1.59 -8.81
C LEU A 295 -2.85 -0.10 -8.71
N PHE A 296 -3.26 0.56 -7.64
CA PHE A 296 -2.76 1.88 -7.27
C PHE A 296 -2.57 1.97 -5.76
N THR A 297 -1.61 2.79 -5.34
CA THR A 297 -1.47 3.23 -3.96
C THR A 297 -1.13 4.71 -3.93
N ALA A 298 -1.65 5.46 -2.97
CA ALA A 298 -1.37 6.88 -2.82
C ALA A 298 -1.41 7.31 -1.36
N LYS A 299 -0.85 8.48 -1.08
CA LYS A 299 -1.03 9.19 0.19
C LYS A 299 -2.02 10.34 0.01
N VAL A 300 -2.85 10.54 1.02
CA VAL A 300 -3.71 11.72 1.16
C VAL A 300 -3.52 12.31 2.54
N VAL A 301 -3.16 13.59 2.59
CA VAL A 301 -2.86 14.30 3.85
C VAL A 301 -3.61 15.61 3.85
N SER A 302 -4.27 15.94 4.95
CA SER A 302 -5.04 17.18 5.04
C SER A 302 -4.12 18.40 5.02
N PHE A 303 -4.63 19.49 4.45
CA PHE A 303 -4.05 20.82 4.58
C PHE A 303 -5.15 21.87 4.43
N ASN A 304 -4.81 23.14 4.69
CA ASN A 304 -5.68 24.27 4.38
C ASN A 304 -5.10 25.02 3.17
N PRO A 305 -5.73 24.96 1.99
CA PRO A 305 -5.22 25.59 0.77
C PRO A 305 -4.98 27.10 0.90
N LEU A 306 -5.69 27.78 1.81
CA LEU A 306 -5.52 29.21 2.06
C LEU A 306 -4.30 29.55 2.95
N VAL A 307 -3.68 28.53 3.55
CA VAL A 307 -2.49 28.66 4.40
C VAL A 307 -1.27 28.09 3.68
N THR A 308 -1.34 26.83 3.25
CA THR A 308 -0.28 26.14 2.50
C THR A 308 -0.86 24.90 1.83
N THR A 309 -0.32 24.54 0.67
CA THR A 309 -0.60 23.25 0.01
C THR A 309 0.42 22.17 0.37
N ASP A 310 1.45 22.50 1.17
CA ASP A 310 2.37 21.52 1.74
C ASP A 310 1.82 21.02 3.10
N PRO A 311 1.26 19.80 3.16
CA PRO A 311 0.68 19.26 4.38
C PRO A 311 1.72 18.94 5.45
N TYR A 312 3.00 18.81 5.13
CA TYR A 312 4.05 18.55 6.13
C TYR A 312 4.53 19.81 6.82
N SER A 313 4.36 20.97 6.17
CA SER A 313 4.52 22.28 6.79
C SER A 313 3.35 22.65 7.70
N ASN A 314 2.12 22.35 7.28
CA ASN A 314 0.93 22.51 8.13
C ASN A 314 -0.22 21.60 7.67
N SER A 315 -0.51 20.55 8.45
CA SER A 315 -1.56 19.59 8.12
C SER A 315 -2.97 19.98 8.57
N THR A 316 -3.18 21.19 9.10
CA THR A 316 -4.49 21.60 9.62
C THR A 316 -5.49 21.72 8.47
N SER A 317 -6.62 21.02 8.55
CA SER A 317 -7.69 21.15 7.56
C SER A 317 -8.50 22.45 7.74
N PRO A 318 -9.28 22.92 6.74
CA PRO A 318 -10.12 24.11 6.87
C PRO A 318 -11.16 24.03 8.00
N ILE A 319 -11.58 22.81 8.36
CA ILE A 319 -12.51 22.55 9.47
C ILE A 319 -11.79 22.27 10.80
N GLY A 320 -10.50 22.63 10.91
CA GLY A 320 -9.63 22.27 12.02
C GLY A 320 -9.24 20.79 12.00
N GLY A 321 -8.45 20.33 12.98
CA GLY A 321 -7.96 18.94 13.01
C GLY A 321 -7.06 18.61 11.81
N ALA A 322 -6.61 17.36 11.73
CA ALA A 322 -5.75 16.87 10.66
C ALA A 322 -5.94 15.36 10.43
N TYR A 323 -5.58 14.88 9.24
CA TYR A 323 -5.50 13.46 8.93
C TYR A 323 -4.32 13.14 7.99
N PHE A 324 -3.92 11.88 8.04
CA PHE A 324 -2.99 11.24 7.11
C PHE A 324 -3.58 9.88 6.74
N ALA A 325 -3.74 9.57 5.46
CA ALA A 325 -4.26 8.28 5.04
C ALA A 325 -3.54 7.73 3.82
N TYR A 326 -3.57 6.41 3.72
CA TYR A 326 -3.25 5.70 2.49
C TYR A 326 -4.54 5.40 1.74
N LEU A 327 -4.47 5.61 0.43
CA LEU A 327 -5.46 5.19 -0.55
C LEU A 327 -4.85 4.01 -1.33
N GLY A 328 -5.63 3.00 -1.68
CA GLY A 328 -5.15 1.92 -2.53
C GLY A 328 -6.30 1.12 -3.13
N GLY A 329 -6.09 0.53 -4.30
CA GLY A 329 -7.14 -0.20 -4.99
C GLY A 329 -6.68 -0.89 -6.27
N ALA A 330 -7.65 -1.45 -6.97
CA ALA A 330 -7.43 -2.19 -8.21
C ALA A 330 -8.29 -1.63 -9.34
N PHE A 331 -7.74 -1.73 -10.55
CA PHE A 331 -8.45 -1.51 -11.81
C PHE A 331 -8.93 -2.86 -12.36
N GLY A 332 -10.24 -2.99 -12.50
CA GLY A 332 -10.92 -4.18 -12.95
C GLY A 332 -10.98 -4.29 -14.48
N THR A 333 -11.80 -5.21 -14.97
CA THR A 333 -12.03 -5.36 -16.41
C THR A 333 -12.99 -4.31 -16.95
N LYS A 334 -12.66 -3.80 -18.13
CA LYS A 334 -13.51 -3.03 -19.03
C LYS A 334 -14.86 -3.72 -19.28
N THR A 335 -15.91 -3.28 -18.59
CA THR A 335 -17.29 -3.72 -18.87
C THR A 335 -18.06 -2.71 -19.72
N VAL A 336 -17.56 -1.47 -19.83
CA VAL A 336 -18.07 -0.34 -20.63
C VAL A 336 -16.89 0.43 -21.27
N ASN A 337 -17.04 1.69 -21.71
CA ASN A 337 -15.90 2.49 -22.23
C ASN A 337 -14.76 2.67 -21.21
N TYR A 338 -15.03 2.41 -19.93
CA TYR A 338 -14.13 2.56 -18.78
C TYR A 338 -13.83 1.23 -18.07
N ASP A 339 -12.68 1.19 -17.40
CA ASP A 339 -12.33 0.15 -16.43
C ASP A 339 -12.90 0.52 -15.05
N THR A 340 -13.37 -0.47 -14.29
CA THR A 340 -13.86 -0.26 -12.92
C THR A 340 -12.70 0.03 -11.98
N LEU A 341 -12.84 1.05 -11.13
CA LEU A 341 -11.96 1.33 -10.00
C LEU A 341 -12.64 0.88 -8.69
N ASP A 342 -11.97 0.04 -7.92
CA ASP A 342 -12.40 -0.36 -6.58
C ASP A 342 -11.25 -0.17 -5.59
N GLY A 343 -11.45 0.68 -4.60
CA GLY A 343 -10.42 1.13 -3.69
C GLY A 343 -10.84 1.20 -2.23
N LEU A 344 -9.82 1.45 -1.42
CA LEU A 344 -9.83 1.41 0.03
C LEU A 344 -9.11 2.66 0.52
N ILE A 345 -9.56 3.19 1.65
CA ILE A 345 -8.85 4.25 2.38
C ILE A 345 -8.69 3.85 3.84
N SER A 346 -7.48 4.03 4.37
CA SER A 346 -7.19 3.84 5.80
C SER A 346 -6.19 4.89 6.28
N GLY A 347 -6.50 5.54 7.39
CA GLY A 347 -5.69 6.65 7.88
C GLY A 347 -5.68 6.82 9.38
N LEU A 348 -4.95 7.83 9.83
CA LEU A 348 -4.95 8.37 11.18
C LEU A 348 -5.58 9.76 11.15
N TYR A 349 -6.27 10.12 12.22
CA TYR A 349 -6.78 11.46 12.41
C TYR A 349 -6.43 12.03 13.78
N LEU A 350 -6.41 13.36 13.84
CA LEU A 350 -6.39 14.17 15.04
C LEU A 350 -7.52 15.19 14.93
N ALA A 351 -8.57 15.01 15.72
CA ALA A 351 -9.72 15.91 15.73
C ALA A 351 -9.37 17.25 16.43
N PRO A 352 -10.15 18.33 16.21
CA PRO A 352 -9.90 19.64 16.81
C PRO A 352 -9.84 19.65 18.36
N ASN A 353 -10.51 18.69 19.00
CA ASN A 353 -10.49 18.52 20.47
C ASN A 353 -9.23 17.78 20.98
N GLY A 354 -8.32 17.38 20.10
CA GLY A 354 -7.10 16.64 20.42
C GLY A 354 -7.26 15.12 20.46
N SER A 355 -8.48 14.58 20.32
CA SER A 355 -8.71 13.14 20.23
C SER A 355 -8.16 12.57 18.92
N ALA A 356 -7.68 11.34 18.96
CA ALA A 356 -7.03 10.70 17.82
C ALA A 356 -7.51 9.26 17.62
N GLY A 357 -7.38 8.79 16.40
CA GLY A 357 -7.82 7.44 16.05
C GLY A 357 -7.54 7.11 14.60
N VAL A 358 -8.29 6.15 14.08
CA VAL A 358 -8.16 5.66 12.70
C VAL A 358 -9.31 6.12 11.83
N LEU A 359 -9.03 6.33 10.56
CA LEU A 359 -9.97 6.53 9.47
C LEU A 359 -10.05 5.25 8.63
N TYR A 360 -11.22 5.00 8.06
CA TYR A 360 -11.44 3.88 7.15
C TYR A 360 -12.58 4.15 6.19
N GLY A 361 -12.55 3.51 5.02
CA GLY A 361 -13.57 3.68 4.00
C GLY A 361 -13.28 2.89 2.74
N THR A 362 -14.22 2.94 1.80
CA THR A 362 -14.11 2.37 0.46
C THR A 362 -14.39 3.44 -0.56
N VAL A 363 -13.75 3.34 -1.72
CA VAL A 363 -14.01 4.20 -2.88
C VAL A 363 -14.33 3.32 -4.09
N ALA A 364 -15.25 3.76 -4.92
CA ALA A 364 -15.57 3.11 -6.17
C ALA A 364 -15.72 4.17 -7.27
N GLY A 365 -15.36 3.81 -8.49
CA GLY A 365 -15.46 4.69 -9.63
C GLY A 365 -14.98 4.00 -10.89
N ASP A 366 -14.50 4.79 -11.83
CA ASP A 366 -14.10 4.30 -13.14
C ASP A 366 -12.87 5.07 -13.66
N ASN A 367 -12.17 4.49 -14.64
CA ASN A 367 -11.05 5.13 -15.31
C ASN A 367 -11.10 4.99 -16.83
N SER A 368 -10.62 6.02 -17.53
CA SER A 368 -10.41 6.04 -18.97
C SER A 368 -8.93 5.95 -19.29
N MET A 369 -8.50 4.75 -19.65
CA MET A 369 -7.11 4.48 -20.08
C MET A 369 -6.69 5.25 -21.33
N ASN A 370 -7.64 5.71 -22.14
CA ASN A 370 -7.33 6.49 -23.35
C ASN A 370 -7.11 7.98 -23.04
N LEU A 371 -7.68 8.48 -21.94
CA LEU A 371 -7.57 9.88 -21.53
C LEU A 371 -6.55 10.10 -20.40
N GLY A 372 -6.06 9.01 -19.78
CA GLY A 372 -5.30 9.08 -18.54
C GLY A 372 -6.11 9.68 -17.41
N TYR A 373 -7.40 9.36 -17.35
CA TYR A 373 -8.36 9.94 -16.41
C TYR A 373 -8.89 8.87 -15.46
N TRP A 374 -9.17 9.24 -14.21
CA TRP A 374 -9.96 8.45 -13.29
C TRP A 374 -10.83 9.33 -12.39
N ASN A 375 -11.94 8.78 -11.93
CA ASN A 375 -12.76 9.36 -10.87
C ASN A 375 -13.20 8.29 -9.87
N ALA A 376 -13.59 8.73 -8.68
CA ALA A 376 -14.22 7.87 -7.70
C ALA A 376 -15.06 8.68 -6.71
N SER A 377 -15.94 7.99 -6.01
CA SER A 377 -16.62 8.51 -4.83
C SER A 377 -16.67 7.43 -3.76
N GLY A 378 -16.89 7.83 -2.52
CA GLY A 378 -16.98 6.90 -1.41
C GLY A 378 -17.31 7.59 -0.11
N ASP A 379 -17.11 6.84 0.96
CA ASP A 379 -17.42 7.27 2.31
C ASP A 379 -16.21 7.06 3.22
N MET A 380 -15.95 8.05 4.07
CA MET A 380 -14.93 8.00 5.11
C MET A 380 -15.57 8.00 6.50
N SER A 381 -15.22 7.01 7.31
CA SER A 381 -15.61 6.87 8.71
C SER A 381 -14.38 6.87 9.61
N GLY A 382 -14.58 6.94 10.93
CA GLY A 382 -13.49 6.88 11.88
C GLY A 382 -13.84 6.21 13.19
N PHE A 383 -12.81 5.78 13.91
CA PHE A 383 -12.91 5.16 15.23
C PHE A 383 -11.86 5.79 16.15
N LYS A 384 -12.32 6.31 17.30
CA LYS A 384 -11.46 6.95 18.29
C LYS A 384 -10.69 5.88 19.08
N ILE A 385 -9.37 6.05 19.16
CA ILE A 385 -8.48 5.19 19.96
C ILE A 385 -8.00 5.95 21.20
N LEU A 386 -7.70 7.25 21.06
CA LEU A 386 -7.21 8.10 22.14
C LEU A 386 -8.13 9.29 22.37
N ASP A 387 -8.35 9.61 23.65
CA ASP A 387 -9.09 10.82 24.03
C ASP A 387 -8.28 12.11 23.81
N SER A 388 -6.95 12.04 23.90
CA SER A 388 -6.05 13.16 23.59
C SER A 388 -4.63 12.71 23.28
N THR A 389 -3.96 13.38 22.34
CA THR A 389 -2.52 13.23 22.09
C THR A 389 -1.65 14.16 22.97
N LYS A 390 -2.25 15.16 23.63
CA LYS A 390 -1.66 16.24 24.47
C LYS A 390 -0.49 17.07 23.90
N THR A 391 0.34 16.54 23.00
CA THR A 391 1.58 17.15 22.50
C THR A 391 1.54 17.45 21.01
N VAL A 392 0.76 16.70 20.23
CA VAL A 392 0.65 16.85 18.79
C VAL A 392 -0.47 17.82 18.44
N THR A 393 -0.16 18.85 17.65
CA THR A 393 -1.14 19.80 17.12
C THR A 393 -1.59 19.40 15.72
N ALA A 394 -2.75 19.87 15.27
CA ALA A 394 -3.21 19.65 13.91
C ALA A 394 -2.21 20.14 12.84
N ALA A 395 -1.48 21.24 13.11
CA ALA A 395 -0.49 21.76 12.18
C ALA A 395 0.74 20.86 12.05
N ALA A 396 1.20 20.27 13.15
CA ALA A 396 2.37 19.39 13.18
C ALA A 396 2.02 17.91 12.98
N PHE A 397 0.75 17.55 12.78
CA PHE A 397 0.30 16.17 12.81
C PHE A 397 1.05 15.30 11.77
N ALA A 398 1.01 15.66 10.49
CA ALA A 398 1.63 14.87 9.43
C ALA A 398 3.16 14.74 9.57
N SER A 399 3.85 15.79 10.02
CA SER A 399 5.30 15.78 10.23
C SER A 399 5.72 15.09 11.54
N SER A 400 4.80 14.92 12.49
CA SER A 400 5.03 14.18 13.74
C SER A 400 4.86 12.67 13.62
N LEU A 401 4.32 12.18 12.50
CA LEU A 401 4.14 10.75 12.25
C LEU A 401 5.48 10.12 11.89
N THR A 402 5.80 9.01 12.53
CA THR A 402 6.87 8.13 12.03
C THR A 402 6.32 7.39 10.83
N GLN A 403 7.06 7.44 9.72
CA GLN A 403 6.73 6.75 8.48
C GLN A 403 7.84 5.76 8.13
N THR A 404 7.46 4.52 7.80
CA THR A 404 8.40 3.49 7.35
C THR A 404 7.99 2.94 6.00
N SER A 405 8.96 2.40 5.28
CA SER A 405 8.74 1.69 4.02
C SER A 405 9.63 0.46 3.98
N ASP A 406 9.03 -0.69 3.73
CA ASP A 406 9.71 -1.97 3.64
C ASP A 406 9.41 -2.61 2.29
N SER A 407 10.39 -3.26 1.68
CA SER A 407 10.20 -4.03 0.46
C SER A 407 11.00 -5.31 0.50
N TYR A 408 10.34 -6.43 0.22
CA TYR A 408 10.92 -7.76 0.24
C TYR A 408 10.62 -8.45 -1.08
N SER A 409 11.66 -9.05 -1.65
CA SER A 409 11.57 -9.82 -2.88
C SER A 409 12.24 -11.17 -2.65
N TRP A 410 11.55 -12.23 -3.06
CA TRP A 410 12.09 -13.58 -3.10
C TRP A 410 12.40 -13.94 -4.55
N THR A 411 13.56 -14.54 -4.76
CA THR A 411 13.95 -15.12 -6.04
C THR A 411 13.46 -16.56 -6.12
N ASP A 412 13.23 -17.06 -7.33
CA ASP A 412 12.84 -18.47 -7.56
C ASP A 412 13.84 -19.46 -6.89
N PRO A 413 13.39 -20.37 -5.98
CA PRO A 413 12.01 -20.63 -5.57
C PRO A 413 11.43 -19.59 -4.60
N TYR A 414 10.25 -19.08 -4.96
CA TYR A 414 9.47 -18.12 -4.17
C TYR A 414 8.97 -18.70 -2.83
N LEU A 415 8.53 -17.82 -1.91
CA LEU A 415 8.04 -18.23 -0.60
C LEU A 415 6.71 -18.99 -0.74
N SER A 416 6.70 -20.27 -0.38
CA SER A 416 5.48 -21.09 -0.40
C SER A 416 4.51 -20.74 0.73
N ALA A 417 3.21 -20.93 0.48
CA ALA A 417 2.19 -20.87 1.53
C ALA A 417 2.51 -21.79 2.73
N ASP A 418 2.12 -21.34 3.93
CA ASP A 418 2.39 -21.99 5.20
C ASP A 418 1.46 -23.18 5.44
N SER A 419 2.02 -24.38 5.32
CA SER A 419 1.30 -25.63 5.51
C SER A 419 0.86 -25.89 6.95
N HIS A 420 1.41 -25.19 7.96
CA HIS A 420 1.04 -25.39 9.36
C HIS A 420 -0.40 -25.02 9.66
N LEU A 421 -0.95 -24.04 8.93
CA LEU A 421 -2.35 -23.61 9.06
C LEU A 421 -3.30 -24.38 8.13
N GLY A 422 -2.82 -25.51 7.58
CA GLY A 422 -3.60 -26.40 6.73
C GLY A 422 -3.79 -25.92 5.29
N ASP A 423 -3.04 -24.89 4.86
CA ASP A 423 -3.06 -24.42 3.48
C ASP A 423 -2.21 -25.32 2.59
N THR A 424 -2.75 -25.70 1.44
CA THR A 424 -2.01 -26.44 0.41
C THR A 424 -1.07 -25.50 -0.34
N SER A 425 0.15 -25.98 -0.65
CA SER A 425 1.28 -25.22 -1.23
C SER A 425 1.07 -24.68 -2.66
N ALA A 426 -0.16 -24.37 -3.06
CA ALA A 426 -0.51 -23.96 -4.41
C ALA A 426 -0.27 -22.48 -4.69
N THR A 427 -0.04 -21.63 -3.68
CA THR A 427 0.25 -20.20 -3.83
C THR A 427 1.65 -19.90 -3.31
N THR A 428 2.39 -19.06 -4.03
CA THR A 428 3.68 -18.51 -3.59
C THR A 428 3.65 -16.99 -3.54
N LEU A 429 4.43 -16.42 -2.62
CA LEU A 429 4.69 -14.99 -2.49
C LEU A 429 6.08 -14.69 -3.05
N ALA A 430 6.15 -13.80 -4.03
CA ALA A 430 7.40 -13.41 -4.68
C ALA A 430 7.84 -12.00 -4.34
N TYR A 431 6.89 -11.10 -4.05
CA TYR A 431 7.19 -9.72 -3.73
C TYR A 431 6.15 -9.15 -2.76
N VAL A 432 6.60 -8.32 -1.82
CA VAL A 432 5.76 -7.45 -1.01
C VAL A 432 6.48 -6.12 -0.79
N ALA A 433 5.77 -5.01 -0.93
CA ALA A 433 6.22 -3.71 -0.48
C ALA A 433 5.13 -3.08 0.37
N SER A 434 5.51 -2.54 1.52
CA SER A 434 4.61 -1.89 2.46
C SER A 434 5.12 -0.51 2.86
N LYS A 435 4.17 0.36 3.19
CA LYS A 435 4.41 1.67 3.81
C LYS A 435 3.55 1.74 5.06
N SER A 436 4.09 2.27 6.15
CA SER A 436 3.35 2.44 7.40
C SER A 436 3.51 3.85 7.94
N ALA A 437 2.51 4.32 8.69
CA ALA A 437 2.54 5.58 9.41
C ALA A 437 1.90 5.39 10.79
N TYR A 438 2.53 5.93 11.83
CA TYR A 438 2.06 5.79 13.21
C TYR A 438 2.48 6.96 14.09
N LEU A 439 1.75 7.10 15.19
CA LEU A 439 2.11 8.00 16.27
C LEU A 439 3.16 7.33 17.16
N GLY A 440 4.38 7.87 17.16
CA GLY A 440 5.46 7.40 18.04
C GLY A 440 5.17 7.68 19.52
N TYR A 441 5.75 6.88 20.41
CA TYR A 441 5.51 6.99 21.86
C TYR A 441 6.05 8.30 22.47
N SER A 442 7.04 8.94 21.86
CA SER A 442 7.54 10.27 22.27
C SER A 442 6.48 11.38 22.15
N ASN A 443 5.43 11.13 21.37
CA ASN A 443 4.28 12.02 21.21
C ASN A 443 3.20 11.78 22.28
N TYR A 444 3.47 10.87 23.23
CA TYR A 444 2.54 10.45 24.27
C TYR A 444 3.14 10.68 25.65
N ASP A 445 2.44 11.44 26.50
CA ASP A 445 2.79 11.56 27.92
C ASP A 445 2.00 10.51 28.71
N LYS A 446 2.67 9.39 29.00
CA LYS A 446 2.38 8.32 29.99
C LYS A 446 1.01 7.64 29.89
N ILE A 447 1.00 6.32 29.59
CA ILE A 447 -0.25 5.53 29.71
C ILE A 447 -0.38 5.30 31.20
N HIS A 448 -1.28 6.04 31.83
CA HIS A 448 -1.66 5.79 33.22
C HIS A 448 -2.62 4.60 33.23
N ASP A 449 -2.21 3.51 33.89
CA ASP A 449 -3.17 2.59 34.49
C ASP A 449 -3.87 3.30 35.67
N ASP A 450 -5.07 2.85 36.05
CA ASP A 450 -5.92 3.36 37.14
C ASP A 450 -5.18 3.42 38.51
N ALA A 451 -3.99 2.84 38.59
CA ALA A 451 -3.09 2.83 39.74
C ALA A 451 -1.96 3.90 39.72
N ASN A 452 -1.87 4.79 38.73
CA ASN A 452 -0.77 5.77 38.58
C ASN A 452 0.65 5.16 38.50
N ASN A 453 0.79 3.89 38.12
CA ASN A 453 2.12 3.33 37.85
C ASN A 453 2.61 3.78 36.48
N GLU A 454 3.77 4.44 36.45
CA GLU A 454 4.45 4.89 35.23
C GLU A 454 4.95 3.69 34.43
N LEU A 455 4.43 3.51 33.21
CA LEU A 455 5.01 2.62 32.22
C LEU A 455 5.98 3.44 31.35
N ASP A 456 7.23 3.55 31.77
CA ASP A 456 8.31 4.14 30.96
C ASP A 456 8.64 3.18 29.80
N VAL A 457 8.22 3.54 28.60
CA VAL A 457 8.14 2.63 27.45
C VAL A 457 8.64 3.43 26.24
N TYR A 458 9.98 3.45 26.09
CA TYR A 458 10.71 4.06 24.98
C TYR A 458 10.68 3.10 23.78
N TRP A 459 9.86 3.34 22.74
CA TRP A 459 9.79 2.45 21.58
C TRP A 459 9.68 3.17 20.24
N SER A 460 10.29 2.56 19.22
CA SER A 460 10.22 2.94 17.81
C SER A 460 8.98 2.43 17.08
N GLY A 461 8.20 1.48 17.62
CA GLY A 461 7.13 0.79 16.88
C GLY A 461 5.71 1.39 16.92
N GLY A 462 5.45 2.40 17.78
CA GLY A 462 4.12 3.02 17.96
C GLY A 462 3.06 2.12 18.64
N VAL A 463 2.03 2.71 19.27
CA VAL A 463 0.92 1.95 19.90
C VAL A 463 -0.07 1.43 18.86
N PHE A 464 -0.36 2.26 17.86
CA PHE A 464 -1.24 1.94 16.75
C PHE A 464 -0.85 2.76 15.52
N GLY A 465 -1.26 2.31 14.35
CA GLY A 465 -0.94 2.98 13.10
C GLY A 465 -1.75 2.46 11.93
N VAL A 466 -1.39 2.94 10.75
CA VAL A 466 -1.93 2.51 9.47
C VAL A 466 -0.83 2.02 8.55
N TYR A 467 -1.20 1.14 7.63
CA TYR A 467 -0.29 0.65 6.61
C TYR A 467 -0.99 0.43 5.28
N SER A 468 -0.20 0.46 4.22
CA SER A 468 -0.60 0.05 2.89
C SER A 468 0.46 -0.89 2.34
N PHE A 469 0.06 -1.86 1.52
CA PHE A 469 1.02 -2.73 0.85
C PHE A 469 0.54 -3.12 -0.54
N VAL A 470 1.51 -3.45 -1.39
CA VAL A 470 1.31 -4.22 -2.61
C VAL A 470 2.07 -5.53 -2.49
N ALA A 471 1.48 -6.62 -2.96
CA ALA A 471 2.11 -7.93 -2.92
C ALA A 471 1.73 -8.74 -4.16
N GLY A 472 2.54 -9.72 -4.51
CA GLY A 472 2.23 -10.61 -5.61
C GLY A 472 3.14 -11.83 -5.69
N GLY A 473 2.76 -12.76 -6.55
CA GLY A 473 3.48 -13.99 -6.76
C GLY A 473 2.81 -14.90 -7.76
N THR A 474 3.07 -16.20 -7.63
CA THR A 474 2.54 -17.21 -8.55
C THR A 474 1.60 -18.16 -7.83
N TYR A 475 0.85 -18.92 -8.60
CA TYR A 475 0.10 -20.06 -8.10
C TYR A 475 0.15 -21.22 -9.09
N ASP A 476 -0.15 -22.44 -8.63
CA ASP A 476 -0.30 -23.59 -9.50
C ASP A 476 -1.60 -23.47 -10.29
N LYS A 477 -1.50 -23.29 -11.61
CA LYS A 477 -2.65 -23.15 -12.52
C LYS A 477 -3.56 -24.39 -12.52
N ASP A 478 -3.04 -25.55 -12.13
CA ASP A 478 -3.76 -26.82 -12.13
C ASP A 478 -4.49 -27.04 -10.79
N VAL A 479 -4.34 -26.12 -9.82
CA VAL A 479 -5.05 -26.11 -8.54
C VAL A 479 -6.03 -24.92 -8.50
N PRO A 480 -7.29 -25.11 -8.05
CA PRO A 480 -8.20 -23.99 -7.84
C PRO A 480 -7.58 -22.93 -6.93
N LEU A 481 -7.69 -21.67 -7.33
CA LEU A 481 -7.24 -20.55 -6.51
C LEU A 481 -7.88 -20.63 -5.12
N ALA A 482 -7.05 -20.76 -4.09
CA ALA A 482 -7.52 -20.90 -2.73
C ALA A 482 -8.14 -19.58 -2.26
N ASP A 483 -9.35 -19.66 -1.71
CA ASP A 483 -10.00 -18.53 -1.04
C ASP A 483 -9.30 -18.17 0.27
N LYS A 484 -8.39 -19.02 0.76
CA LYS A 484 -7.62 -18.80 1.97
C LYS A 484 -6.16 -19.10 1.73
N ASN A 485 -5.28 -18.23 2.18
CA ASN A 485 -3.83 -18.42 2.10
C ASN A 485 -3.19 -17.96 3.40
N SER A 486 -2.04 -18.55 3.74
CA SER A 486 -1.24 -18.16 4.88
C SER A 486 0.22 -18.12 4.50
N PHE A 487 0.97 -17.18 5.05
CA PHE A 487 2.41 -17.06 4.83
C PHE A 487 3.10 -16.77 6.16
N SER A 488 4.29 -17.32 6.34
CA SER A 488 5.16 -16.98 7.45
C SER A 488 6.58 -16.75 6.95
N TYR A 489 7.21 -15.65 7.35
CA TYR A 489 8.59 -15.34 7.01
C TYR A 489 9.27 -14.48 8.07
N GLU A 490 10.60 -14.53 8.11
CA GLU A 490 11.42 -13.69 8.98
C GLU A 490 12.38 -12.84 8.14
N VAL A 491 12.41 -11.54 8.39
CA VAL A 491 13.28 -10.56 7.71
C VAL A 491 13.62 -9.43 8.69
N ASN A 492 14.85 -8.92 8.66
CA ASN A 492 15.28 -7.76 9.47
C ASN A 492 14.86 -7.83 10.95
N ASN A 493 15.09 -8.96 11.63
CA ASN A 493 14.68 -9.20 13.02
C ASN A 493 13.16 -9.13 13.27
N ASN A 494 12.34 -9.21 12.23
CA ASN A 494 10.89 -9.27 12.32
C ASN A 494 10.39 -10.61 11.80
N ALA A 495 9.47 -11.25 12.54
CA ALA A 495 8.71 -12.40 12.05
C ALA A 495 7.28 -11.97 11.71
N TYR A 496 6.78 -12.44 10.57
CA TYR A 496 5.46 -12.14 10.05
C TYR A 496 4.65 -13.42 9.92
N TYR A 497 3.39 -13.38 10.37
CA TYR A 497 2.43 -14.47 10.25
C TYR A 497 1.15 -13.90 9.64
N ILE A 498 0.87 -14.27 8.39
CA ILE A 498 -0.18 -13.65 7.57
C ILE A 498 -1.23 -14.70 7.25
N ALA A 499 -2.51 -14.31 7.32
CA ALA A 499 -3.64 -15.07 6.84
C ALA A 499 -4.55 -14.17 6.00
N THR A 500 -4.86 -14.58 4.78
CA THR A 500 -5.78 -13.88 3.87
C THR A 500 -7.02 -14.72 3.63
N ASP A 501 -8.19 -14.09 3.67
CA ASP A 501 -9.50 -14.69 3.32
C ASP A 501 -10.13 -13.86 2.19
N TRP A 502 -10.28 -14.44 0.99
CA TRP A 502 -10.98 -13.87 -0.16
C TRP A 502 -12.48 -14.17 -0.08
N SER A 503 -13.32 -13.19 -0.42
CA SER A 503 -14.77 -13.25 -0.15
C SER A 503 -15.64 -13.09 -1.38
N THR A 504 -15.27 -12.21 -2.31
CA THR A 504 -16.09 -11.88 -3.48
C THR A 504 -15.22 -11.61 -4.70
N THR A 505 -15.80 -11.76 -5.89
CA THR A 505 -15.18 -11.35 -7.15
C THR A 505 -16.21 -10.56 -7.96
N SER A 506 -15.82 -9.37 -8.41
CA SER A 506 -16.64 -8.52 -9.29
C SER A 506 -15.72 -7.77 -10.25
N ASN A 507 -16.08 -7.68 -11.54
CA ASN A 507 -15.28 -7.01 -12.57
C ASN A 507 -13.80 -7.41 -12.55
N ASN A 508 -13.53 -8.71 -12.34
CA ASN A 508 -12.19 -9.31 -12.20
C ASN A 508 -11.36 -8.86 -10.99
N ILE A 509 -11.95 -8.06 -10.08
CA ILE A 509 -11.35 -7.69 -8.80
C ILE A 509 -11.86 -8.66 -7.74
N ARG A 510 -10.94 -9.33 -7.04
CA ARG A 510 -11.27 -10.10 -5.84
C ARG A 510 -11.14 -9.21 -4.62
N SER A 511 -12.15 -9.22 -3.76
CA SER A 511 -12.11 -8.53 -2.47
C SER A 511 -11.98 -9.52 -1.32
N GLY A 512 -11.19 -9.17 -0.32
CA GLY A 512 -10.95 -10.00 0.85
C GLY A 512 -10.50 -9.22 2.07
N SER A 513 -10.06 -9.96 3.08
CA SER A 513 -9.46 -9.43 4.29
C SER A 513 -8.13 -10.13 4.57
N GLN A 514 -7.24 -9.42 5.25
CA GLN A 514 -5.97 -9.95 5.76
C GLN A 514 -5.89 -9.73 7.26
N LEU A 515 -5.45 -10.76 7.97
CA LEU A 515 -4.96 -10.67 9.34
C LEU A 515 -3.47 -10.97 9.33
N GLU A 516 -2.74 -10.20 10.10
CA GLU A 516 -1.29 -10.36 10.19
C GLU A 516 -0.84 -10.12 11.62
N VAL A 517 0.19 -10.86 12.01
CA VAL A 517 0.93 -10.62 13.25
C VAL A 517 2.37 -10.35 12.91
N LYS A 518 2.88 -9.22 13.41
CA LYS A 518 4.29 -8.85 13.36
C LYS A 518 4.92 -9.07 14.73
N VAL A 519 6.07 -9.71 14.76
CA VAL A 519 6.89 -9.93 15.95
C VAL A 519 8.22 -9.23 15.72
N SER A 520 8.49 -8.14 16.43
CA SER A 520 9.73 -7.39 16.32
C SER A 520 10.67 -7.85 17.42
N HIS A 521 11.73 -8.57 17.07
CA HIS A 521 12.72 -9.06 18.04
C HIS A 521 13.60 -7.93 18.56
N GLU A 522 13.88 -6.93 17.71
CA GLU A 522 14.66 -5.75 18.08
C GLU A 522 13.91 -4.89 19.09
N GLU A 523 12.61 -4.66 18.84
CA GLU A 523 11.76 -3.87 19.73
C GLU A 523 11.16 -4.71 20.86
N GLY A 524 11.28 -6.04 20.83
CA GLY A 524 10.70 -6.90 21.87
C GLY A 524 9.16 -6.78 21.97
N ILE A 525 8.46 -6.59 20.85
CA ILE A 525 6.99 -6.42 20.83
C ILE A 525 6.30 -7.32 19.80
N THR A 526 5.02 -7.57 20.04
CA THR A 526 4.13 -8.16 19.04
C THR A 526 3.03 -7.17 18.65
N SER A 527 2.63 -7.14 17.40
CA SER A 527 1.54 -6.29 16.89
C SER A 527 0.55 -7.11 16.07
N ILE A 528 -0.73 -6.73 16.15
CA ILE A 528 -1.82 -7.34 15.40
C ILE A 528 -2.26 -6.34 14.33
N LEU A 529 -2.39 -6.84 13.11
CA LEU A 529 -2.69 -6.08 11.91
C LEU A 529 -3.95 -6.64 11.25
N GLY A 530 -4.79 -5.74 10.76
CA GLY A 530 -5.99 -6.06 9.99
C GLY A 530 -6.11 -5.16 8.77
N ALA A 531 -6.44 -5.74 7.62
CA ALA A 531 -6.60 -5.01 6.37
C ALA A 531 -7.77 -5.52 5.54
N ASP A 532 -8.33 -4.64 4.73
CA ASP A 532 -9.08 -5.03 3.53
C ASP A 532 -8.08 -5.14 2.37
N ILE A 533 -8.33 -6.10 1.47
CA ILE A 533 -7.45 -6.36 0.31
C ILE A 533 -8.25 -6.42 -0.99
N LYS A 534 -7.64 -5.94 -2.08
CA LYS A 534 -8.11 -6.04 -3.46
C LYS A 534 -7.06 -6.77 -4.29
N GLY A 535 -7.48 -7.80 -5.02
CA GLY A 535 -6.59 -8.68 -5.77
C GLY A 535 -7.01 -8.87 -7.22
N LEU A 536 -6.01 -9.06 -8.09
CA LEU A 536 -6.15 -9.40 -9.50
C LEU A 536 -5.41 -10.71 -9.76
N PHE A 537 -6.05 -11.61 -10.49
CA PHE A 537 -5.54 -12.96 -10.76
C PHE A 537 -5.51 -13.21 -12.27
N ASP A 538 -4.34 -13.57 -12.78
CA ASP A 538 -4.13 -13.91 -14.19
C ASP A 538 -3.95 -15.43 -14.33
N PRO A 539 -5.00 -16.16 -14.79
CA PRO A 539 -4.93 -17.61 -14.99
C PRO A 539 -4.08 -18.05 -16.19
N VAL A 540 -3.77 -17.16 -17.11
CA VAL A 540 -2.90 -17.47 -18.25
C VAL A 540 -1.44 -17.49 -17.80
N LYS A 541 -1.04 -16.50 -16.99
CA LYS A 541 0.32 -16.41 -16.43
C LYS A 541 0.50 -17.17 -15.12
N ALA A 542 -0.59 -17.63 -14.52
CA ALA A 542 -0.61 -18.23 -13.17
C ALA A 542 0.00 -17.27 -12.12
N THR A 543 -0.35 -15.99 -12.22
CA THR A 543 0.16 -14.92 -11.34
C THR A 543 -0.96 -14.21 -10.63
N TRP A 544 -0.67 -13.69 -9.45
CA TRP A 544 -1.60 -12.87 -8.68
C TRP A 544 -0.88 -11.63 -8.15
N GLN A 545 -1.64 -10.55 -8.01
CA GLN A 545 -1.18 -9.31 -7.38
C GLN A 545 -2.31 -8.75 -6.52
N MET A 546 -1.96 -8.09 -5.42
CA MET A 546 -2.92 -7.48 -4.52
C MET A 546 -2.40 -6.18 -3.94
N VAL A 547 -3.34 -5.35 -3.54
CA VAL A 547 -3.12 -4.17 -2.70
C VAL A 547 -3.94 -4.32 -1.42
N GLY A 548 -3.42 -3.81 -0.31
CA GLY A 548 -4.15 -3.73 0.94
C GLY A 548 -3.97 -2.41 1.64
N ASN A 549 -5.00 -2.02 2.39
CA ASN A 549 -4.95 -0.92 3.35
C ASN A 549 -5.45 -1.42 4.70
N GLY A 550 -4.64 -1.21 5.73
CA GLY A 550 -4.88 -1.78 7.03
C GLY A 550 -4.44 -0.89 8.18
N LYS A 551 -4.73 -1.38 9.38
CA LYS A 551 -4.40 -0.76 10.67
C LYS A 551 -3.64 -1.77 11.49
N PHE A 552 -2.82 -1.28 12.40
CA PHE A 552 -2.15 -2.11 13.38
C PHE A 552 -2.29 -1.54 14.79
N ILE A 553 -2.15 -2.42 15.77
CA ILE A 553 -2.12 -2.09 17.19
C ILE A 553 -1.18 -3.06 17.91
N GLU A 554 -0.40 -2.53 18.85
CA GLU A 554 0.46 -3.33 19.72
C GLU A 554 -0.40 -4.31 20.54
N THR A 555 0.10 -5.52 20.79
CA THR A 555 -0.70 -6.63 21.33
C THR A 555 -1.24 -6.36 22.73
N ALA A 556 -0.44 -5.79 23.64
CA ALA A 556 -0.94 -5.43 24.96
C ALA A 556 -1.98 -4.30 24.89
N ALA A 557 -1.76 -3.29 24.04
CA ALA A 557 -2.73 -2.23 23.78
C ALA A 557 -4.06 -2.79 23.21
N PHE A 558 -3.99 -3.77 22.30
CA PHE A 558 -5.15 -4.48 21.78
C PHE A 558 -5.92 -5.20 22.90
N VAL A 559 -5.24 -6.03 23.69
CA VAL A 559 -5.87 -6.79 24.78
C VAL A 559 -6.55 -5.85 25.77
N ASN A 560 -5.89 -4.76 26.15
CA ASN A 560 -6.44 -3.78 27.08
C ASN A 560 -7.65 -3.04 26.48
N LEU A 561 -7.54 -2.57 25.23
CA LEU A 561 -8.62 -1.86 24.55
C LEU A 561 -9.85 -2.76 24.39
N VAL A 562 -9.70 -3.97 23.88
CA VAL A 562 -10.81 -4.90 23.67
C VAL A 562 -11.51 -5.28 24.97
N ASN A 563 -10.75 -5.45 26.06
CA ASN A 563 -11.33 -5.70 27.39
C ASN A 563 -12.10 -4.49 27.94
N SER A 564 -11.81 -3.27 27.47
CA SER A 564 -12.56 -2.05 27.83
C SER A 564 -13.86 -1.87 27.03
N LEU A 565 -14.03 -2.53 25.89
CA LEU A 565 -15.24 -2.43 25.06
C LEU A 565 -16.37 -3.25 25.69
N THR A 566 -17.41 -2.57 26.19
CA THR A 566 -18.47 -3.20 27.00
C THR A 566 -19.72 -3.55 26.21
N THR A 567 -19.93 -2.93 25.04
CA THR A 567 -21.11 -3.12 24.20
C THR A 567 -20.79 -3.78 22.86
N ASP A 568 -21.77 -4.47 22.27
CA ASP A 568 -21.63 -5.04 20.93
C ASP A 568 -21.44 -3.95 19.86
N ALA A 569 -22.03 -2.77 20.06
CA ALA A 569 -21.87 -1.64 19.15
C ALA A 569 -20.42 -1.15 19.11
N GLU A 570 -19.76 -1.01 20.26
CA GLU A 570 -18.35 -0.63 20.35
C GLU A 570 -17.43 -1.68 19.71
N LYS A 571 -17.69 -2.96 19.97
CA LYS A 571 -16.95 -4.09 19.38
C LYS A 571 -17.12 -4.13 17.86
N ASN A 572 -18.33 -3.95 17.36
CA ASN A 572 -18.62 -3.90 15.93
C ASN A 572 -17.94 -2.70 15.26
N ALA A 573 -17.95 -1.53 15.91
CA ALA A 573 -17.25 -0.35 15.42
C ALA A 573 -15.72 -0.56 15.38
N PHE A 574 -15.14 -1.18 16.42
CA PHE A 574 -13.73 -1.57 16.42
C PHE A 574 -13.40 -2.54 15.28
N MET A 575 -14.17 -3.60 15.10
CA MET A 575 -13.93 -4.60 14.04
C MET A 575 -14.11 -4.00 12.64
N ALA A 576 -15.08 -3.11 12.46
CA ALA A 576 -15.28 -2.39 11.19
C ALA A 576 -14.10 -1.46 10.88
N ALA A 577 -13.57 -0.76 11.89
CA ALA A 577 -12.46 0.15 11.72
C ALA A 577 -11.13 -0.58 11.55
N MET A 578 -10.78 -1.46 12.48
CA MET A 578 -9.46 -2.09 12.55
C MET A 578 -9.33 -3.31 11.65
N LYS A 579 -10.45 -3.94 11.24
CA LYS A 579 -10.46 -5.25 10.57
C LYS A 579 -9.74 -6.33 11.37
N ILE A 580 -9.76 -6.19 12.70
CA ILE A 580 -9.21 -7.14 13.67
C ILE A 580 -10.38 -7.68 14.49
N PRO A 581 -10.54 -9.01 14.61
CA PRO A 581 -11.59 -9.61 15.45
C PRO A 581 -11.36 -9.26 16.93
N CYS A 582 -12.43 -8.94 17.66
CA CYS A 582 -12.33 -8.55 19.07
C CYS A 582 -13.28 -9.31 20.01
N ILE A 583 -14.06 -10.27 19.52
CA ILE A 583 -14.95 -11.06 20.38
C ILE A 583 -14.18 -12.28 20.88
N ASN A 584 -13.84 -12.28 22.17
CA ASN A 584 -13.20 -13.43 22.81
C ASN A 584 -14.18 -14.62 22.88
N VAL A 585 -13.87 -15.69 22.16
CA VAL A 585 -14.67 -16.92 22.06
C VAL A 585 -14.11 -18.08 22.88
N GLY A 586 -12.89 -17.93 23.41
CA GLY A 586 -12.25 -18.93 24.27
C GLY A 586 -10.93 -18.42 24.82
N SER A 587 -10.50 -18.99 25.94
CA SER A 587 -9.24 -18.62 26.57
C SER A 587 -8.51 -19.80 27.19
N VAL A 588 -7.18 -19.70 27.37
CA VAL A 588 -6.37 -20.73 28.01
C VAL A 588 -5.16 -20.14 28.74
N ASN A 589 -4.67 -20.86 29.76
CA ASN A 589 -3.38 -20.61 30.40
C ASN A 589 -2.39 -21.74 30.12
N PHE A 590 -1.15 -21.37 29.85
CA PHE A 590 0.00 -22.25 29.79
C PHE A 590 0.98 -21.88 30.91
N THR A 591 1.32 -22.84 31.77
CA THR A 591 2.15 -22.56 32.96
C THR A 591 3.18 -23.66 33.21
N GLY A 592 4.30 -23.30 33.82
CA GLY A 592 5.28 -24.27 34.34
C GLY A 592 6.12 -24.97 33.26
N GLY A 593 6.21 -24.38 32.07
CA GLY A 593 7.02 -24.94 30.98
C GLY A 593 8.52 -24.81 31.25
N ALA A 594 9.29 -25.77 30.75
CA ALA A 594 10.74 -25.74 30.78
C ALA A 594 11.31 -26.30 29.47
N GLY A 595 12.51 -25.85 29.12
CA GLY A 595 13.23 -26.27 27.92
C GLY A 595 14.73 -26.05 28.10
N SER A 596 15.54 -26.85 27.42
CA SER A 596 16.99 -26.69 27.41
C SER A 596 17.50 -26.73 25.98
N GLY A 597 18.24 -25.70 25.60
CA GLY A 597 18.93 -25.59 24.31
C GLY A 597 20.45 -25.65 24.46
N PRO A 598 21.19 -25.53 23.35
CA PRO A 598 22.65 -25.69 23.35
C PRO A 598 23.39 -24.65 24.19
N ASN A 599 22.83 -23.44 24.31
CA ASN A 599 23.49 -22.26 24.88
C ASN A 599 22.77 -21.69 26.12
N GLY A 600 21.69 -22.32 26.56
CA GLY A 600 20.88 -21.83 27.66
C GLY A 600 19.64 -22.69 27.92
N SER A 601 18.92 -22.37 28.99
CA SER A 601 17.69 -23.05 29.40
C SER A 601 16.62 -22.05 29.79
N LEU A 602 15.38 -22.48 29.68
CA LEU A 602 14.18 -21.79 30.11
C LEU A 602 13.49 -22.60 31.20
N SER A 603 12.95 -21.93 32.21
CA SER A 603 12.23 -22.57 33.32
C SER A 603 11.10 -21.71 33.85
N GLY A 604 10.04 -22.35 34.34
CA GLY A 604 8.86 -21.64 34.84
C GLY A 604 8.18 -20.78 33.77
N VAL A 605 8.29 -21.15 32.50
CA VAL A 605 7.73 -20.38 31.40
C VAL A 605 6.22 -20.48 31.41
N TYR A 606 5.58 -19.33 31.25
CA TYR A 606 4.14 -19.17 31.19
C TYR A 606 3.72 -18.30 30.01
N MET A 607 2.48 -18.52 29.59
CA MET A 607 1.72 -17.67 28.70
C MET A 607 0.28 -17.68 29.22
N ASN A 608 -0.09 -16.64 29.95
CA ASN A 608 -1.35 -16.54 30.69
C ASN A 608 -2.37 -15.71 29.91
N ASN A 609 -3.65 -15.93 30.22
CA ASN A 609 -4.79 -15.19 29.69
C ASN A 609 -4.78 -15.11 28.16
N VAL A 610 -4.43 -16.21 27.48
CA VAL A 610 -4.45 -16.27 26.03
C VAL A 610 -5.90 -16.23 25.58
N GLY A 611 -6.32 -15.12 24.96
CA GLY A 611 -7.64 -14.98 24.36
C GLY A 611 -7.62 -15.40 22.91
N PHE A 612 -8.68 -16.07 22.47
CA PHE A 612 -8.95 -16.42 21.07
C PHE A 612 -10.12 -15.58 20.57
N TYR A 613 -9.89 -14.78 19.52
CA TYR A 613 -10.83 -13.74 19.09
C TYR A 613 -11.44 -14.04 17.72
N ALA A 614 -12.75 -13.79 17.59
CA ALA A 614 -13.53 -13.95 16.37
C ALA A 614 -14.29 -12.65 16.01
N TYR A 615 -14.87 -12.62 14.80
CA TYR A 615 -15.69 -11.50 14.32
C TYR A 615 -17.13 -11.50 14.85
N SER A 616 -17.60 -12.63 15.38
CA SER A 616 -18.90 -12.74 16.02
C SER A 616 -18.94 -13.91 16.99
N THR A 617 -19.85 -13.83 17.96
CA THR A 617 -20.13 -14.90 18.92
C THR A 617 -20.48 -16.19 18.17
N GLY A 618 -19.86 -17.30 18.58
CA GLY A 618 -20.11 -18.62 17.99
C GLY A 618 -19.32 -18.92 16.72
N GLN A 619 -18.51 -18.00 16.20
CA GLN A 619 -17.60 -18.27 15.09
C GLN A 619 -16.26 -18.85 15.57
N ALA A 620 -15.55 -19.52 14.65
CA ALA A 620 -14.19 -19.94 14.89
C ALA A 620 -13.27 -18.71 15.10
N PRO A 621 -12.29 -18.80 16.02
CA PRO A 621 -11.33 -17.72 16.23
C PRO A 621 -10.42 -17.55 15.01
N LYS A 622 -9.92 -16.33 14.85
CA LYS A 622 -9.05 -15.92 13.73
C LYS A 622 -7.69 -15.43 14.20
N ILE A 623 -7.60 -14.97 15.46
CA ILE A 623 -6.34 -14.62 16.11
C ILE A 623 -6.33 -15.13 17.55
N PHE A 624 -5.13 -15.27 18.11
CA PHE A 624 -4.92 -15.34 19.55
C PHE A 624 -4.03 -14.18 20.01
N ALA A 625 -4.20 -13.76 21.26
CA ALA A 625 -3.37 -12.72 21.86
C ALA A 625 -3.23 -12.91 23.37
N SER A 626 -2.06 -12.56 23.90
CA SER A 626 -1.74 -12.50 25.33
C SER A 626 -0.77 -11.34 25.59
N ASN A 627 -1.01 -10.61 26.68
CA ASN A 627 -0.11 -9.60 27.21
C ASN A 627 0.69 -10.11 28.43
N SER A 628 0.73 -11.43 28.66
CA SER A 628 1.33 -12.04 29.84
C SER A 628 2.12 -13.29 29.46
N VAL A 629 3.29 -13.07 28.86
CA VAL A 629 4.27 -14.12 28.57
C VAL A 629 5.51 -13.88 29.42
N GLY A 630 6.10 -14.93 29.97
CA GLY A 630 7.34 -14.77 30.72
C GLY A 630 7.87 -16.05 31.32
N GLY A 631 8.96 -15.92 32.06
CA GLY A 631 9.62 -17.04 32.73
C GLY A 631 11.02 -16.68 33.19
N ASN A 632 11.79 -17.70 33.54
CA ASN A 632 13.19 -17.58 33.93
C ASN A 632 14.10 -18.19 32.89
N PHE A 633 15.33 -17.68 32.79
CA PHE A 633 16.35 -18.16 31.87
C PHE A 633 17.72 -18.30 32.52
N THR A 634 18.55 -19.14 31.91
CA THR A 634 20.00 -19.21 32.11
C THR A 634 20.69 -19.29 30.76
N GLY A 635 21.85 -18.67 30.60
CA GLY A 635 22.58 -18.59 29.34
C GLY A 635 21.87 -17.73 28.29
N VAL A 636 22.05 -18.08 27.02
CA VAL A 636 21.43 -17.45 25.85
C VAL A 636 20.53 -18.50 25.19
N PRO A 637 19.27 -18.62 25.61
CA PRO A 637 18.43 -19.77 25.29
C PRO A 637 17.92 -19.82 23.84
N VAL A 638 18.61 -19.29 22.83
CA VAL A 638 18.18 -19.39 21.41
C VAL A 638 18.05 -20.86 20.96
N ASN A 639 17.05 -21.15 20.13
CA ASN A 639 16.65 -22.50 19.71
C ASN A 639 16.24 -23.42 20.88
N THR A 640 15.76 -22.85 21.99
CA THR A 640 15.16 -23.61 23.08
C THR A 640 13.65 -23.69 22.90
N THR A 641 13.11 -24.92 22.91
CA THR A 641 11.67 -25.17 22.83
C THR A 641 11.10 -25.52 24.19
N VAL A 642 10.00 -24.87 24.54
CA VAL A 642 9.12 -25.20 25.66
C VAL A 642 7.83 -25.77 25.11
N ASN A 643 7.40 -26.91 25.61
CA ASN A 643 6.11 -27.52 25.24
C ASN A 643 5.13 -27.44 26.41
N TRP A 644 3.89 -27.13 26.11
CA TRP A 644 2.81 -27.08 27.09
C TRP A 644 1.62 -27.95 26.66
N SER A 645 0.98 -28.55 27.66
CA SER A 645 -0.43 -28.90 27.63
C SER A 645 -1.20 -27.83 28.41
N GLY A 646 -2.25 -27.25 27.82
CA GLY A 646 -3.08 -26.23 28.45
C GLY A 646 -3.70 -26.75 29.74
N VAL A 647 -3.62 -25.95 30.82
CA VAL A 647 -3.95 -26.43 32.17
C VAL A 647 -5.37 -26.03 32.60
N SER A 648 -5.92 -24.98 31.99
CA SER A 648 -7.27 -24.45 32.23
C SER A 648 -7.69 -23.54 31.08
N GLY A 649 -8.90 -23.71 30.54
CA GLY A 649 -9.42 -22.81 29.51
C GLY A 649 -10.93 -22.69 29.49
N THR A 650 -11.42 -21.49 29.19
CA THR A 650 -12.85 -21.25 28.95
C THR A 650 -13.16 -21.61 27.51
N ASN A 651 -14.16 -22.46 27.29
CA ASN A 651 -14.57 -22.92 25.96
C ASN A 651 -13.47 -23.64 25.16
N MET A 652 -12.42 -24.12 25.83
CA MET A 652 -11.28 -24.78 25.18
C MET A 652 -10.97 -26.13 25.83
N SER A 653 -10.53 -27.09 25.02
CA SER A 653 -10.10 -28.41 25.48
C SER A 653 -8.96 -28.95 24.60
N ASN A 654 -8.15 -29.87 25.14
CA ASN A 654 -7.04 -30.51 24.42
C ASN A 654 -6.07 -29.53 23.76
N VAL A 655 -5.86 -28.36 24.36
CA VAL A 655 -4.98 -27.34 23.79
C VAL A 655 -3.53 -27.70 24.11
N SER A 656 -2.68 -27.71 23.10
CA SER A 656 -1.22 -27.80 23.25
C SER A 656 -0.56 -26.65 22.51
N ALA A 657 0.58 -26.20 23.02
CA ALA A 657 1.36 -25.15 22.39
C ALA A 657 2.86 -25.42 22.60
N SER A 658 3.66 -24.93 21.68
CA SER A 658 5.10 -24.85 21.83
C SER A 658 5.56 -23.41 21.63
N LEU A 659 6.54 -23.00 22.42
CA LEU A 659 7.27 -21.74 22.26
C LEU A 659 8.72 -22.08 21.98
N THR A 660 9.24 -21.63 20.84
CA THR A 660 10.64 -21.81 20.45
C THR A 660 11.29 -20.46 20.27
N THR A 661 12.25 -20.12 21.15
CA THR A 661 12.98 -18.86 21.08
C THR A 661 13.86 -18.79 19.83
N THR A 662 13.68 -17.74 19.03
CA THR A 662 14.38 -17.49 17.76
C THR A 662 15.44 -16.39 17.91
N ALA A 663 15.26 -15.47 18.86
CA ALA A 663 16.18 -14.35 19.10
C ALA A 663 16.39 -14.07 20.58
N TRP A 664 17.62 -13.69 20.95
CA TRP A 664 17.99 -13.30 22.31
C TRP A 664 19.24 -12.43 22.29
N ASN A 665 19.13 -11.15 22.64
CA ASN A 665 20.27 -10.21 22.58
C ASN A 665 20.66 -9.61 23.95
N GLY A 666 20.03 -10.07 25.03
CA GLY A 666 20.32 -9.63 26.41
C GLY A 666 19.45 -8.48 26.91
N SER A 667 18.81 -7.71 26.03
CA SER A 667 17.78 -6.71 26.39
C SER A 667 16.40 -7.12 25.92
N THR A 668 16.31 -7.78 24.76
CA THR A 668 15.07 -8.29 24.17
C THR A 668 15.19 -9.76 23.78
N TRP A 669 14.03 -10.38 23.60
CA TRP A 669 13.89 -11.76 23.16
C TRP A 669 12.75 -11.90 22.16
N GLY A 670 12.82 -12.97 21.36
CA GLY A 670 11.81 -13.34 20.38
C GLY A 670 11.64 -14.85 20.30
N ALA A 671 10.43 -15.30 19.98
CA ALA A 671 10.08 -16.70 19.82
C ALA A 671 8.96 -16.91 18.82
N THR A 672 8.98 -18.06 18.15
CA THR A 672 7.81 -18.59 17.43
C THR A 672 6.91 -19.35 18.41
N VAL A 673 5.60 -19.19 18.24
CA VAL A 673 4.56 -19.93 18.96
C VAL A 673 3.75 -20.73 17.96
N THR A 674 3.59 -22.03 18.20
CA THR A 674 2.71 -22.92 17.43
C THR A 674 1.84 -23.72 18.37
N GLY A 675 0.64 -24.09 17.95
CA GLY A 675 -0.21 -24.95 18.75
C GLY A 675 -1.48 -25.38 18.05
N SER A 676 -2.23 -26.19 18.76
CA SER A 676 -3.52 -26.69 18.30
C SER A 676 -4.41 -27.00 19.49
N GLY A 677 -5.70 -27.19 19.23
CA GLY A 677 -6.63 -27.59 20.26
C GLY A 677 -8.06 -27.62 19.76
N ASN A 678 -8.99 -27.77 20.69
CA ASN A 678 -10.40 -27.79 20.40
C ASN A 678 -11.05 -26.59 21.08
N ILE A 679 -11.84 -25.83 20.32
CA ILE A 679 -12.66 -24.74 20.85
C ILE A 679 -14.14 -25.10 20.69
N VAL A 680 -14.95 -24.77 21.68
CA VAL A 680 -16.41 -24.80 21.59
C VAL A 680 -16.88 -23.35 21.60
N PRO A 681 -16.98 -22.68 20.44
CA PRO A 681 -17.33 -21.26 20.40
C PRO A 681 -18.57 -20.98 21.23
N SER A 682 -18.52 -19.93 22.06
CA SER A 682 -19.61 -19.59 22.97
C SER A 682 -20.96 -19.56 22.24
N GLY A 683 -21.90 -20.41 22.66
CA GLY A 683 -23.27 -20.45 22.10
C GLY A 683 -23.54 -21.49 21.00
N THR A 684 -22.54 -22.22 20.49
CA THR A 684 -22.77 -23.24 19.43
C THR A 684 -22.89 -24.67 19.97
N GLY A 685 -22.25 -24.98 21.10
CA GLY A 685 -22.19 -26.34 21.67
C GLY A 685 -21.43 -27.36 20.82
N THR A 686 -20.83 -26.96 19.69
CA THR A 686 -20.09 -27.83 18.77
C THR A 686 -18.60 -27.54 18.87
N SER A 687 -17.80 -28.58 19.05
CA SER A 687 -16.34 -28.48 19.10
C SER A 687 -15.75 -28.36 17.69
N THR A 688 -14.88 -27.38 17.48
CA THR A 688 -14.10 -27.16 16.28
C THR A 688 -12.62 -27.31 16.61
N ASN A 689 -11.89 -28.07 15.79
CA ASN A 689 -10.44 -28.15 15.92
C ASN A 689 -9.83 -26.87 15.37
N ILE A 690 -8.86 -26.32 16.08
CA ILE A 690 -8.11 -25.15 15.66
C ILE A 690 -6.62 -25.46 15.58
N VAL A 691 -5.94 -24.78 14.67
CA VAL A 691 -4.48 -24.67 14.62
C VAL A 691 -4.11 -23.19 14.71
N PHE A 692 -3.04 -22.89 15.41
CA PHE A 692 -2.60 -21.51 15.57
C PHE A 692 -1.08 -21.38 15.49
N LYS A 693 -0.65 -20.27 14.90
CA LYS A 693 0.76 -19.95 14.72
C LYS A 693 0.96 -18.45 14.83
N GLY A 694 2.04 -18.07 15.47
CA GLY A 694 2.40 -16.69 15.72
C GLY A 694 3.76 -16.61 16.37
N GLY A 695 3.96 -15.59 17.18
CA GLY A 695 5.18 -15.48 17.98
C GLY A 695 4.97 -14.66 19.25
N ALA A 696 6.05 -14.59 20.01
CA ALA A 696 6.15 -13.87 21.26
C ALA A 696 7.43 -13.07 21.28
N ALA A 697 7.39 -11.88 21.86
CA ALA A 697 8.57 -11.04 22.02
C ALA A 697 8.45 -10.20 23.28
N GLY A 698 9.58 -9.72 23.78
CA GLY A 698 9.60 -8.98 25.02
C GLY A 698 10.98 -8.56 25.48
N THR A 699 11.07 -8.18 26.75
CA THR A 699 12.30 -7.73 27.40
C THR A 699 12.90 -8.79 28.30
N VAL A 700 14.22 -8.73 28.44
CA VAL A 700 15.02 -9.59 29.33
C VAL A 700 15.53 -8.75 30.50
N SER A 701 15.48 -9.31 31.70
CA SER A 701 16.04 -8.73 32.92
C SER A 701 17.00 -9.71 33.57
N GLY A 702 18.27 -9.32 33.68
CA GLY A 702 19.35 -10.15 34.21
C GLY A 702 20.57 -10.19 33.28
N GLY A 703 21.62 -10.89 33.71
CA GLY A 703 22.84 -11.09 32.92
C GLY A 703 22.83 -12.46 32.24
N THR A 704 23.69 -13.36 32.70
CA THR A 704 23.74 -14.76 32.26
C THR A 704 22.61 -15.63 32.83
N SER A 705 21.78 -15.08 33.71
CA SER A 705 20.55 -15.69 34.20
C SER A 705 19.61 -14.60 34.69
N GLY A 706 18.31 -14.83 34.61
CA GLY A 706 17.33 -13.86 35.04
C GLY A 706 15.90 -14.23 34.64
N SER A 707 15.08 -13.21 34.43
CA SER A 707 13.69 -13.34 34.00
C SER A 707 13.45 -12.65 32.66
N PHE A 708 12.41 -13.07 31.95
CA PHE A 708 11.93 -12.38 30.76
C PHE A 708 10.41 -12.21 30.84
N ALA A 709 9.92 -11.17 30.18
CA ALA A 709 8.51 -10.85 30.10
C ALA A 709 8.19 -10.29 28.70
N GLY A 710 6.95 -10.43 28.24
CA GLY A 710 6.54 -9.98 26.92
C GLY A 710 5.09 -10.28 26.56
N THR A 711 4.79 -10.14 25.28
CA THR A 711 3.48 -10.37 24.66
C THR A 711 3.56 -11.51 23.65
N ALA A 712 2.42 -12.10 23.29
CA ALA A 712 2.31 -13.08 22.22
C ALA A 712 1.04 -12.84 21.41
N ALA A 713 1.14 -13.01 20.11
CA ALA A 713 -0.01 -13.00 19.21
C ALA A 713 0.22 -13.96 18.04
N GLY A 714 -0.86 -14.34 17.38
CA GLY A 714 -0.79 -15.10 16.14
C GLY A 714 -2.13 -15.26 15.46
N VAL A 715 -2.09 -15.88 14.29
CA VAL A 715 -3.26 -16.23 13.49
C VAL A 715 -3.77 -17.63 13.84
N VAL A 716 -5.08 -17.84 13.70
CA VAL A 716 -5.79 -19.07 14.07
C VAL A 716 -6.68 -19.50 12.91
N ARG A 717 -6.78 -20.82 12.70
CA ARG A 717 -7.68 -21.44 11.73
C ARG A 717 -8.46 -22.61 12.28
#